data_AF-A0A7M3Z117-F1
#
_entry.id   AF-A0A7M3Z117-F1
#
_cell.length_a   1.000
_cell.length_b   1.000
_cell.length_c   1.000
_cell.angle_alpha   90.00
_cell.angle_beta   90.00
_cell.angle_gamma   90.00
#
_symmetry.space_group_name_H-M   'P 1'
#
loop_
_entity.id
_entity.type
_entity.pdbx_description
1 polymer ?
#
loop_
_entity_poly.entity_id
_entity_poly.type
_entity_poly.pdbx_seq_one_letter_code
_entity_poly.pdbx_strand_id
1 'polypeptide(L)'
;MIRNPDADPIGEHWPRQSLFVGQNYSVEWNGGGGSFAAHQQTVNEADVDVAMGRNPIESFATVLTGEIPGLSGEVRRQTEQLLTAFGLGVYAETSQPNGDVALETAVHRESFESLQGGTFTDKRKGSDGVVSDQSFAAPNFYQSRDISLMITNTHRSTRHGEDGIHNADGLLHCRITETAYDVYNSGPLIHPPTIPNHGGVPPECFSIVHEVASLFWLLELPAILQSENIDLIVRFTRGESSEHLLEQISNDPLIKAIQDILNSCLRSPVAINVWSQAWVPLFADCTYELANLSLDDFEFMDLDYEIKEDVWNTVRAGAYDLSWTPVRQVLPLFAKAGSVLSRQVNAYQLNEKNEAPLGMEELAIQLEAYDVLSTVLDVNDAVASIGHVDLMHCGLVRLKRLLIVDAFGNHIEFDPEQKLPQVAMSLESSDDSEFAILRPRSVEPMRVLLTLVDGADETAQPGRAGYDISPVSAFLLPDHIEWAMEVFSSDGVAAGQLRVAQRDIRLGGFQTGRLLWDPAPGIETELGGSPDLGNAHANGMLSELINISLQDEVRLQEAKRAHPEAPLNWPEGVLSSLMRAIDTTLWSTDPLGKSPEDLPTLYSGRPLAVVRAELSVEVNPDDPERDIEGSIVEVKLGDMERLVDGLLGYYLDNDYTKFYSVLTDHVLNDPETNLNHAYLRTDSTVDVRIGQRRQLTLVMDPQSDVHVTTGILPQKEIGLMREHKQQQLAQIAPTYRAGPMLVDPTTVRMPVPDLILPTEWTWLTKKDSSEWGEDPIVPEDGKPHLPSGRIAAWNGWLKLQKKDD
;
A
#
# COMPACT_ATOMS: atom_id res chain seq x y z
N MET A 1 -58.07 -11.83 -22.65
CA MET A 1 -58.45 -12.69 -21.51
C MET A 1 -58.41 -11.83 -20.26
N ILE A 2 -59.57 -11.54 -19.68
CA ILE A 2 -59.69 -10.76 -18.44
C ILE A 2 -59.49 -11.75 -17.29
N ARG A 3 -58.50 -11.52 -16.42
CA ARG A 3 -58.26 -12.35 -15.23
C ARG A 3 -59.43 -12.16 -14.25
N ASN A 4 -59.98 -13.26 -13.76
CA ASN A 4 -61.05 -13.29 -12.78
C ASN A 4 -60.57 -12.61 -11.47
N PRO A 5 -61.19 -11.50 -11.03
CA PRO A 5 -60.83 -10.83 -9.79
C PRO A 5 -61.16 -11.64 -8.54
N ASP A 6 -61.97 -12.70 -8.66
CA ASP A 6 -62.35 -13.59 -7.56
C ASP A 6 -61.42 -14.83 -7.42
N ALA A 7 -60.36 -14.92 -8.22
CA ALA A 7 -59.35 -15.95 -8.04
C ALA A 7 -58.42 -15.51 -6.90
N ASP A 8 -58.67 -16.00 -5.69
CA ASP A 8 -57.77 -15.89 -4.54
C ASP A 8 -56.38 -16.42 -4.93
N PRO A 9 -55.36 -15.55 -5.09
CA PRO A 9 -54.06 -15.96 -5.59
C PRO A 9 -53.22 -16.71 -4.54
N ILE A 10 -53.69 -16.78 -3.29
CA ILE A 10 -52.90 -17.23 -2.14
C ILE A 10 -53.32 -18.65 -1.71
N GLY A 11 -54.53 -19.12 -2.08
CA GLY A 11 -55.03 -20.46 -1.76
C GLY A 11 -55.52 -20.58 -0.31
N GLU A 12 -56.46 -21.51 -0.07
CA GLU A 12 -57.11 -21.68 1.24
C GLU A 12 -56.15 -22.08 2.39
N HIS A 13 -54.93 -22.51 2.08
CA HIS A 13 -53.96 -23.00 3.06
C HIS A 13 -52.92 -21.97 3.48
N TRP A 14 -52.99 -20.74 2.98
CA TRP A 14 -52.03 -19.69 3.33
C TRP A 14 -52.60 -18.76 4.40
N PRO A 15 -51.89 -18.54 5.53
CA PRO A 15 -52.37 -17.69 6.60
C PRO A 15 -52.55 -16.25 6.10
N ARG A 16 -53.79 -15.75 6.13
CA ARG A 16 -54.16 -14.41 5.63
C ARG A 16 -53.99 -13.30 6.67
N GLN A 17 -53.85 -13.66 7.94
CA GLN A 17 -53.57 -12.76 9.06
C GLN A 17 -52.77 -13.54 10.12
N SER A 18 -51.72 -12.92 10.67
CA SER A 18 -50.98 -13.44 11.83
C SER A 18 -51.29 -12.54 13.02
N LEU A 19 -51.80 -13.13 14.10
CA LEU A 19 -52.04 -12.45 15.37
C LEU A 19 -50.92 -12.85 16.34
N PHE A 20 -50.07 -11.89 16.72
CA PHE A 20 -49.09 -12.07 17.78
C PHE A 20 -49.69 -11.48 19.07
N VAL A 21 -49.83 -12.30 20.11
CA VAL A 21 -50.39 -11.89 21.41
C VAL A 21 -49.34 -12.13 22.49
N GLY A 22 -49.10 -11.11 23.31
CA GLY A 22 -48.36 -11.20 24.57
C GLY A 22 -48.97 -10.22 25.56
N GLN A 23 -49.12 -10.63 26.82
CA GLN A 23 -49.65 -9.78 27.89
C GLN A 23 -48.82 -9.98 29.15
N ASN A 24 -48.33 -8.88 29.73
CA ASN A 24 -47.77 -8.86 31.09
C ASN A 24 -48.68 -7.99 31.98
N TYR A 25 -49.07 -8.51 33.14
CA TYR A 25 -49.94 -7.83 34.09
C TYR A 25 -49.41 -8.02 35.52
N SER A 26 -49.34 -6.92 36.30
CA SER A 26 -48.99 -6.88 37.74
C SER A 26 -47.68 -7.57 38.14
N VAL A 27 -46.55 -7.07 37.63
CA VAL A 27 -45.22 -7.45 38.11
C VAL A 27 -44.66 -6.32 38.98
N GLU A 28 -44.61 -6.54 40.30
CA GLU A 28 -43.85 -5.71 41.24
C GLU A 28 -42.54 -6.44 41.53
N TRP A 29 -41.40 -5.79 41.25
CA TRP A 29 -40.11 -6.47 41.08
C TRP A 29 -39.13 -6.16 42.22
N ASN A 30 -38.73 -7.20 42.96
CA ASN A 30 -37.62 -7.16 43.92
C ASN A 30 -36.56 -8.21 43.55
N GLY A 31 -35.57 -7.78 42.76
CA GLY A 31 -34.17 -8.25 42.77
C GLY A 31 -33.86 -9.75 42.80
N GLY A 32 -34.26 -10.52 41.77
CA GLY A 32 -34.05 -11.98 41.73
C GLY A 32 -33.27 -12.56 40.54
N GLY A 33 -32.68 -11.73 39.67
CA GLY A 33 -31.75 -12.20 38.64
C GLY A 33 -30.36 -11.68 38.96
N GLY A 34 -29.37 -12.56 39.03
CA GLY A 34 -27.95 -12.19 39.17
C GLY A 34 -27.63 -10.94 38.36
N SER A 35 -26.95 -9.99 39.02
CA SER A 35 -26.92 -8.56 38.73
C SER A 35 -26.88 -8.22 37.24
N PHE A 36 -28.06 -8.05 36.65
CA PHE A 36 -28.23 -7.07 35.59
C PHE A 36 -28.71 -5.81 36.27
N ALA A 37 -28.06 -4.72 35.94
CA ALA A 37 -28.53 -3.38 36.17
C ALA A 37 -30.06 -3.33 36.16
N ALA A 38 -30.66 -2.87 37.25
CA ALA A 38 -31.97 -2.24 37.16
C ALA A 38 -31.90 -1.13 36.10
N HIS A 39 -32.99 -0.43 35.85
CA HIS A 39 -33.07 0.74 34.97
C HIS A 39 -32.14 1.94 35.38
N GLN A 40 -30.98 1.67 35.99
CA GLN A 40 -30.01 2.52 36.65
C GLN A 40 -28.53 2.13 36.47
N GLN A 41 -28.15 0.94 35.96
CA GLN A 41 -26.83 0.87 35.30
C GLN A 41 -27.10 1.01 33.82
N THR A 42 -27.23 2.28 33.43
CA THR A 42 -26.61 2.76 32.20
C THR A 42 -25.36 1.94 31.92
N VAL A 43 -25.09 1.68 30.64
CA VAL A 43 -23.71 1.50 30.18
C VAL A 43 -22.83 2.35 31.05
N ASN A 44 -21.86 1.75 31.73
CA ASN A 44 -20.86 2.62 32.28
C ASN A 44 -20.26 3.27 31.04
N GLU A 45 -20.47 4.57 30.84
CA GLU A 45 -19.95 5.30 29.68
C GLU A 45 -18.43 5.05 29.52
N ALA A 46 -17.77 4.68 30.63
CA ALA A 46 -16.40 4.19 30.70
C ALA A 46 -16.09 2.88 29.93
N ASP A 47 -17.08 2.04 29.63
CA ASP A 47 -16.90 0.75 28.95
C ASP A 47 -16.95 0.90 27.42
N VAL A 48 -17.42 2.04 26.89
CA VAL A 48 -17.39 2.30 25.44
C VAL A 48 -15.95 2.55 25.01
N ASP A 49 -15.54 1.90 23.94
CA ASP A 49 -14.23 2.09 23.33
C ASP A 49 -14.41 2.75 21.97
N VAL A 50 -13.62 3.79 21.73
CA VAL A 50 -13.62 4.55 20.48
C VAL A 50 -12.20 4.59 19.95
N ALA A 51 -12.01 4.25 18.68
CA ALA A 51 -10.76 4.50 17.99
C ALA A 51 -10.95 5.36 16.74
N MET A 52 -9.95 6.19 16.46
CA MET A 52 -9.86 7.07 15.31
C MET A 52 -8.79 6.54 14.37
N GLY A 53 -9.11 6.38 13.11
CA GLY A 53 -8.18 5.94 12.08
C GLY A 53 -8.51 6.57 10.74
N ARG A 54 -7.58 6.52 9.79
CA ARG A 54 -7.79 7.11 8.47
C ARG A 54 -8.75 6.31 7.60
N ASN A 55 -8.93 5.04 7.92
CA ASN A 55 -9.90 4.14 7.30
C ASN A 55 -10.42 3.15 8.35
N PRO A 56 -11.52 2.42 8.06
CA PRO A 56 -12.10 1.48 9.02
C PRO A 56 -11.18 0.33 9.43
N ILE A 57 -10.21 -0.06 8.59
CA ILE A 57 -9.27 -1.14 8.89
C ILE A 57 -8.30 -0.70 9.99
N GLU A 58 -7.74 0.49 9.84
CA GLU A 58 -6.85 1.09 10.85
C GLU A 58 -7.60 1.33 12.16
N SER A 59 -8.77 1.99 12.13
CA SER A 59 -9.57 2.19 13.34
C SER A 59 -9.88 0.87 14.05
N PHE A 60 -10.14 -0.20 13.30
CA PHE A 60 -10.37 -1.53 13.86
C PHE A 60 -9.12 -2.15 14.48
N ALA A 61 -7.99 -2.10 13.76
CA ALA A 61 -6.70 -2.61 14.23
C ALA A 61 -6.28 -1.90 15.53
N THR A 62 -6.51 -0.59 15.62
CA THR A 62 -6.28 0.20 16.82
C THR A 62 -7.17 -0.29 17.97
N VAL A 63 -8.50 -0.39 17.78
CA VAL A 63 -9.40 -0.90 18.85
C VAL A 63 -8.94 -2.28 19.33
N LEU A 64 -8.71 -3.22 18.42
CA LEU A 64 -8.30 -4.58 18.79
C LEU A 64 -7.00 -4.57 19.60
N THR A 65 -6.06 -3.70 19.25
CA THR A 65 -4.78 -3.58 19.96
C THR A 65 -5.00 -3.04 21.38
N GLY A 66 -5.90 -2.07 21.55
CA GLY A 66 -6.24 -1.52 22.87
C GLY A 66 -7.00 -2.49 23.78
N GLU A 67 -7.72 -3.46 23.22
CA GLU A 67 -8.39 -4.53 23.97
C GLU A 67 -7.41 -5.59 24.51
N ILE A 68 -6.20 -5.70 23.96
CA ILE A 68 -5.21 -6.69 24.40
C ILE A 68 -4.52 -6.18 25.68
N PRO A 69 -4.70 -6.85 26.84
CA PRO A 69 -4.15 -6.36 28.11
C PRO A 69 -2.63 -6.35 28.12
N GLY A 70 -2.03 -5.25 28.57
CA GLY A 70 -0.59 -5.14 28.83
C GLY A 70 0.28 -4.79 27.63
N LEU A 71 -0.30 -4.49 26.46
CA LEU A 71 0.42 -3.89 25.35
C LEU A 71 0.67 -2.40 25.63
N SER A 72 1.90 -1.94 25.41
CA SER A 72 2.26 -0.51 25.48
C SER A 72 3.53 -0.24 24.66
N GLY A 73 3.71 1.01 24.23
CA GLY A 73 4.88 1.46 23.47
C GLY A 73 5.10 0.65 22.20
N GLU A 74 6.34 0.18 21.99
CA GLU A 74 6.74 -0.48 20.75
C GLU A 74 5.96 -1.78 20.45
N VAL A 75 5.63 -2.57 21.49
CA VAL A 75 4.91 -3.84 21.29
C VAL A 75 3.46 -3.59 20.84
N ARG A 76 2.83 -2.51 21.32
CA ARG A 76 1.52 -2.04 20.84
C ARG A 76 1.61 -1.73 19.34
N ARG A 77 2.57 -0.89 18.95
CA ARG A 77 2.74 -0.46 17.54
C ARG A 77 2.98 -1.63 16.60
N GLN A 78 3.87 -2.55 16.95
CA GLN A 78 4.14 -3.74 16.13
C GLN A 78 2.88 -4.61 15.97
N THR A 79 2.08 -4.73 17.03
CA THR A 79 0.81 -5.48 16.97
C THR A 79 -0.21 -4.77 16.06
N GLU A 80 -0.35 -3.47 16.20
CA GLU A 80 -1.24 -2.64 15.36
C GLU A 80 -0.82 -2.67 13.88
N GLN A 81 0.49 -2.60 13.58
CA GLN A 81 1.04 -2.73 12.23
C GLN A 81 0.71 -4.09 11.62
N LEU A 82 0.86 -5.19 12.36
CA LEU A 82 0.53 -6.52 11.87
C LEU A 82 -0.97 -6.68 11.58
N LEU A 83 -1.83 -6.16 12.47
CA LEU A 83 -3.28 -6.18 12.29
C LEU A 83 -3.70 -5.31 11.09
N THR A 84 -3.08 -4.14 10.92
CA THR A 84 -3.31 -3.26 9.78
C THR A 84 -2.84 -3.92 8.47
N ALA A 85 -1.65 -4.51 8.46
CA ALA A 85 -1.13 -5.26 7.30
C ALA A 85 -2.04 -6.41 6.90
N PHE A 86 -2.60 -7.10 7.89
CA PHE A 86 -3.57 -8.17 7.68
C PHE A 86 -4.87 -7.64 7.07
N GLY A 87 -5.46 -6.58 7.63
CA GLY A 87 -6.69 -5.99 7.11
C GLY A 87 -6.54 -5.38 5.71
N LEU A 88 -5.35 -4.84 5.39
CA LEU A 88 -5.02 -4.31 4.05
C LEU A 88 -4.63 -5.41 3.04
N GLY A 89 -4.47 -6.67 3.49
CA GLY A 89 -4.10 -7.80 2.64
C GLY A 89 -2.63 -7.83 2.21
N VAL A 90 -1.77 -7.01 2.83
CA VAL A 90 -0.32 -6.93 2.55
C VAL A 90 0.53 -7.72 3.54
N TYR A 91 -0.09 -8.47 4.45
CA TYR A 91 0.62 -9.29 5.45
C TYR A 91 1.61 -10.29 4.84
N ALA A 92 1.34 -10.86 3.66
CA ALA A 92 2.29 -11.75 3.01
C ALA A 92 3.55 -11.00 2.53
N GLU A 93 3.39 -9.72 2.14
CA GLU A 93 4.47 -8.86 1.64
C GLU A 93 5.38 -8.38 2.78
N THR A 94 4.87 -8.25 4.01
CA THR A 94 5.69 -7.84 5.17
C THR A 94 6.82 -8.82 5.49
N SER A 95 6.73 -10.07 5.00
CA SER A 95 7.78 -11.08 5.14
C SER A 95 8.87 -11.02 4.05
N GLN A 96 8.65 -10.24 2.99
CA GLN A 96 9.59 -10.06 1.89
C GLN A 96 10.63 -8.97 2.21
N PRO A 97 11.77 -8.91 1.49
CA PRO A 97 12.65 -7.75 1.53
C PRO A 97 11.86 -6.46 1.24
N ASN A 98 12.03 -5.43 2.06
CA ASN A 98 11.25 -4.16 2.02
C ASN A 98 9.74 -4.31 2.28
N GLY A 99 9.33 -5.33 3.04
CA GLY A 99 7.94 -5.53 3.41
C GLY A 99 7.34 -4.43 4.30
N ASP A 100 8.17 -3.73 5.05
CA ASP A 100 7.85 -2.49 5.77
C ASP A 100 7.43 -1.36 4.82
N VAL A 101 8.22 -1.10 3.77
CA VAL A 101 7.91 -0.11 2.73
C VAL A 101 6.59 -0.45 2.02
N ALA A 102 6.31 -1.74 1.80
CA ALA A 102 5.06 -2.19 1.21
C ALA A 102 3.84 -1.86 2.10
N LEU A 103 3.96 -2.09 3.42
CA LEU A 103 2.92 -1.73 4.38
C LEU A 103 2.71 -0.22 4.46
N GLU A 104 3.78 0.56 4.58
CA GLU A 104 3.70 2.03 4.63
C GLU A 104 3.06 2.60 3.36
N THR A 105 3.44 2.07 2.19
CA THR A 105 2.83 2.45 0.91
C THR A 105 1.34 2.12 0.87
N ALA A 106 0.93 0.97 1.43
CA ALA A 106 -0.46 0.58 1.48
C ALA A 106 -1.28 1.48 2.42
N VAL A 107 -0.77 1.76 3.62
CA VAL A 107 -1.40 2.68 4.61
C VAL A 107 -1.49 4.10 4.02
N HIS A 108 -0.42 4.59 3.41
CA HIS A 108 -0.40 5.88 2.74
C HIS A 108 -1.44 5.93 1.62
N ARG A 109 -1.50 4.92 0.74
CA ARG A 109 -2.49 4.86 -0.34
C ARG A 109 -3.93 4.88 0.18
N GLU A 110 -4.21 4.18 1.27
CA GLU A 110 -5.54 4.17 1.90
C GLU A 110 -5.86 5.44 2.70
N SER A 111 -4.93 6.40 2.77
CA SER A 111 -5.19 7.73 3.35
C SER A 111 -5.91 8.69 2.41
N PHE A 112 -6.21 8.23 1.19
CA PHE A 112 -6.79 9.03 0.11
C PHE A 112 -8.07 8.40 -0.45
N GLU A 113 -8.97 9.26 -0.90
CA GLU A 113 -10.12 8.88 -1.72
C GLU A 113 -9.84 9.15 -3.20
N SER A 114 -10.36 8.30 -4.09
CA SER A 114 -10.12 8.39 -5.53
C SER A 114 -11.36 8.88 -6.27
N LEU A 115 -11.19 9.90 -7.10
CA LEU A 115 -12.20 10.53 -7.93
C LEU A 115 -11.86 10.31 -9.41
N GLN A 116 -12.88 10.03 -10.23
CA GLN A 116 -12.68 9.65 -11.62
C GLN A 116 -12.02 10.78 -12.44
N GLY A 117 -10.89 10.48 -13.09
CA GLY A 117 -10.10 11.48 -13.84
C GLY A 117 -10.57 11.80 -15.27
N GLY A 118 -11.67 11.18 -15.72
CA GLY A 118 -12.17 11.26 -17.10
C GLY A 118 -11.53 10.23 -18.04
N THR A 119 -11.35 10.58 -19.32
CA THR A 119 -10.78 9.71 -20.35
C THR A 119 -9.79 10.46 -21.24
N PHE A 120 -8.73 9.79 -21.70
CA PHE A 120 -7.84 10.27 -22.76
C PHE A 120 -7.81 9.27 -23.93
N THR A 121 -7.28 9.69 -25.07
CA THR A 121 -7.10 8.83 -26.25
C THR A 121 -5.62 8.53 -26.43
N ASP A 122 -5.29 7.26 -26.68
CA ASP A 122 -3.92 6.82 -26.93
C ASP A 122 -3.91 5.63 -27.90
N LYS A 123 -2.77 5.35 -28.50
CA LYS A 123 -2.61 4.26 -29.46
C LYS A 123 -2.43 2.94 -28.71
N ARG A 124 -3.06 1.87 -29.21
CA ARG A 124 -2.86 0.50 -28.72
C ARG A 124 -2.67 -0.47 -29.87
N LYS A 125 -1.78 -1.44 -29.69
CA LYS A 125 -1.67 -2.59 -30.59
C LYS A 125 -2.78 -3.61 -30.30
N GLY A 126 -3.66 -3.85 -31.28
CA GLY A 126 -4.67 -4.89 -31.23
C GLY A 126 -4.08 -6.30 -31.31
N SER A 127 -4.90 -7.32 -31.04
CA SER A 127 -4.50 -8.73 -31.18
C SER A 127 -4.18 -9.14 -32.63
N ASP A 128 -4.67 -8.38 -33.59
CA ASP A 128 -4.37 -8.48 -35.02
C ASP A 128 -3.04 -7.80 -35.41
N GLY A 129 -2.37 -7.16 -34.46
CA GLY A 129 -1.11 -6.44 -34.64
C GLY A 129 -1.27 -5.02 -35.19
N VAL A 130 -2.49 -4.55 -35.43
CA VAL A 130 -2.76 -3.21 -35.95
C VAL A 130 -2.76 -2.19 -34.80
N VAL A 131 -2.09 -1.05 -34.99
CA VAL A 131 -2.10 0.06 -34.04
C VAL A 131 -3.27 0.98 -34.35
N SER A 132 -4.13 1.23 -33.37
CA SER A 132 -5.32 2.09 -33.50
C SER A 132 -5.51 2.96 -32.26
N ASP A 133 -6.12 4.13 -32.44
CA ASP A 133 -6.50 5.00 -31.32
C ASP A 133 -7.63 4.35 -30.50
N GLN A 134 -7.44 4.31 -29.18
CA GLN A 134 -8.40 3.81 -28.20
C GLN A 134 -8.56 4.79 -27.06
N SER A 135 -9.75 4.81 -26.46
CA SER A 135 -10.03 5.62 -25.28
C SER A 135 -9.67 4.85 -24.00
N PHE A 136 -8.89 5.50 -23.14
CA PHE A 136 -8.44 4.98 -21.86
C PHE A 136 -8.98 5.86 -20.72
N ALA A 137 -9.17 5.26 -19.54
CA ALA A 137 -9.46 6.02 -18.34
C ALA A 137 -8.25 6.89 -17.98
N ALA A 138 -8.46 8.19 -17.78
CA ALA A 138 -7.42 9.10 -17.35
C ALA A 138 -7.06 8.86 -15.88
N PRO A 139 -5.82 9.21 -15.47
CA PRO A 139 -5.42 9.10 -14.08
C PRO A 139 -6.39 9.84 -13.16
N ASN A 140 -6.83 9.16 -12.11
CA ASN A 140 -7.78 9.69 -11.13
C ASN A 140 -7.22 10.91 -10.39
N PHE A 141 -8.14 11.75 -9.91
CA PHE A 141 -7.87 12.74 -8.88
C PHE A 141 -7.98 12.09 -7.51
N TYR A 142 -7.29 12.68 -6.54
CA TYR A 142 -7.27 12.19 -5.17
C TYR A 142 -7.45 13.34 -4.19
N GLN A 143 -8.16 13.04 -3.11
CA GLN A 143 -8.34 13.94 -1.98
C GLN A 143 -8.06 13.20 -0.68
N SER A 144 -7.89 13.96 0.40
CA SER A 144 -7.79 13.46 1.78
C SER A 144 -9.00 12.57 2.11
N ARG A 145 -8.78 11.34 2.61
CA ARG A 145 -9.86 10.56 3.23
C ARG A 145 -10.19 11.12 4.61
N ASP A 146 -11.46 11.14 4.96
CA ASP A 146 -11.93 11.57 6.28
C ASP A 146 -11.58 10.60 7.42
N ILE A 147 -11.73 11.06 8.67
CA ILE A 147 -11.39 10.22 9.84
C ILE A 147 -12.52 9.22 10.09
N SER A 148 -12.18 7.94 10.03
CA SER A 148 -13.03 6.83 10.44
C SER A 148 -13.01 6.69 11.97
N LEU A 149 -14.21 6.59 12.56
CA LEU A 149 -14.41 6.23 13.94
C LEU A 149 -14.92 4.80 14.03
N MET A 150 -14.25 3.99 14.85
CA MET A 150 -14.72 2.68 15.25
C MET A 150 -15.17 2.73 16.71
N ILE A 151 -16.33 2.13 16.98
CA ILE A 151 -16.95 2.15 18.30
C ILE A 151 -17.31 0.71 18.67
N THR A 152 -16.87 0.27 19.83
CA THR A 152 -17.15 -1.06 20.38
C THR A 152 -17.78 -0.94 21.77
N ASN A 153 -18.24 -2.07 22.32
CA ASN A 153 -18.84 -2.16 23.65
C ASN A 153 -20.10 -1.28 23.85
N THR A 154 -20.83 -0.98 22.76
CA THR A 154 -22.01 -0.09 22.75
C THR A 154 -23.31 -0.75 23.25
N HIS A 155 -23.22 -1.76 24.13
CA HIS A 155 -24.33 -2.54 24.68
C HIS A 155 -25.12 -3.43 23.71
N ARG A 156 -24.86 -4.75 23.82
CA ARG A 156 -25.51 -5.89 23.13
C ARG A 156 -25.50 -5.80 21.59
N SER A 157 -25.31 -6.96 20.96
CA SER A 157 -25.33 -7.14 19.50
C SER A 157 -26.35 -6.23 18.81
N THR A 158 -25.84 -5.29 18.02
CA THR A 158 -26.62 -4.35 17.20
C THR A 158 -27.35 -5.04 16.04
N ARG A 159 -27.20 -6.37 15.92
CA ARG A 159 -27.73 -7.18 14.84
C ARG A 159 -29.02 -7.88 15.26
N HIS A 160 -30.15 -7.38 14.76
CA HIS A 160 -31.38 -8.14 14.75
C HIS A 160 -31.27 -9.27 13.70
N GLY A 161 -30.88 -10.47 14.12
CA GLY A 161 -30.92 -11.68 13.28
C GLY A 161 -29.63 -12.08 12.57
N GLU A 162 -28.46 -11.53 12.93
CA GLU A 162 -27.13 -12.03 12.50
C GLU A 162 -26.26 -12.39 13.73
N ASP A 163 -26.90 -12.84 14.80
CA ASP A 163 -26.30 -13.29 16.07
C ASP A 163 -25.81 -14.76 16.01
N GLY A 164 -25.68 -15.33 14.82
CA GLY A 164 -25.25 -16.72 14.62
C GLY A 164 -26.31 -17.77 14.99
N ILE A 165 -27.56 -17.38 15.24
CA ILE A 165 -28.64 -18.27 15.71
C ILE A 165 -29.23 -19.17 14.58
N HIS A 166 -28.76 -19.01 13.34
CA HIS A 166 -29.18 -19.87 12.23
C HIS A 166 -28.63 -21.29 12.36
N ASN A 167 -29.38 -22.27 11.86
CA ASN A 167 -28.85 -23.63 11.72
C ASN A 167 -27.83 -23.71 10.57
N ALA A 168 -27.21 -24.88 10.41
CA ALA A 168 -26.22 -25.14 9.36
C ALA A 168 -26.73 -24.88 7.92
N ASP A 169 -28.05 -24.80 7.72
CA ASP A 169 -28.70 -24.50 6.44
C ASP A 169 -29.07 -23.01 6.29
N GLY A 170 -28.69 -22.14 7.24
CA GLY A 170 -29.01 -20.71 7.22
C GLY A 170 -30.46 -20.38 7.59
N LEU A 171 -31.20 -21.32 8.18
CA LEU A 171 -32.61 -21.17 8.55
C LEU A 171 -32.77 -20.96 10.06
N LEU A 172 -33.71 -20.09 10.43
CA LEU A 172 -34.07 -19.85 11.83
C LEU A 172 -34.97 -21.00 12.32
N HIS A 173 -34.57 -21.69 13.39
CA HIS A 173 -35.42 -22.71 14.01
C HIS A 173 -36.60 -22.04 14.74
N CYS A 174 -37.73 -21.88 14.04
CA CYS A 174 -38.99 -21.42 14.65
C CYS A 174 -39.70 -22.58 15.35
N ARG A 175 -40.14 -22.35 16.60
CA ARG A 175 -41.01 -23.30 17.32
C ARG A 175 -42.47 -23.11 16.93
N ILE A 176 -43.21 -24.20 16.77
CA ILE A 176 -44.67 -24.18 16.63
C ILE A 176 -45.27 -24.30 18.03
N THR A 177 -46.26 -23.47 18.35
CA THR A 177 -47.08 -23.59 19.56
C THR A 177 -47.65 -25.01 19.64
N GLU A 178 -47.31 -25.77 20.70
CA GLU A 178 -47.68 -27.17 21.03
C GLU A 178 -46.51 -28.17 21.12
N THR A 179 -45.37 -27.92 20.46
CA THR A 179 -44.26 -28.89 20.42
C THR A 179 -43.72 -29.27 21.80
N ALA A 180 -43.67 -28.33 22.75
CA ALA A 180 -43.25 -28.63 24.12
C ALA A 180 -44.37 -29.27 24.96
N TYR A 181 -45.64 -28.89 24.72
CA TYR A 181 -46.79 -29.44 25.44
C TYR A 181 -46.96 -30.94 25.21
N ASP A 182 -46.80 -31.43 23.98
CA ASP A 182 -46.91 -32.85 23.66
C ASP A 182 -45.86 -33.70 24.38
N VAL A 183 -44.66 -33.14 24.59
CA VAL A 183 -43.61 -33.80 25.37
C VAL A 183 -43.96 -33.81 26.86
N TYR A 184 -44.42 -32.68 27.42
CA TYR A 184 -44.80 -32.59 28.85
C TYR A 184 -46.02 -33.46 29.21
N ASN A 185 -47.01 -33.56 28.31
CA ASN A 185 -48.23 -34.35 28.53
C ASN A 185 -47.98 -35.87 28.52
N SER A 186 -46.81 -36.31 28.01
CA SER A 186 -46.42 -37.73 27.97
C SER A 186 -45.66 -38.19 29.23
N GLY A 187 -45.27 -37.27 30.12
CA GLY A 187 -44.48 -37.55 31.31
C GLY A 187 -45.34 -37.94 32.53
N PRO A 188 -44.95 -38.93 33.35
CA PRO A 188 -45.72 -39.39 34.51
C PRO A 188 -45.74 -38.41 35.70
N LEU A 189 -45.04 -37.27 35.60
CA LEU A 189 -44.79 -36.34 36.70
C LEU A 189 -45.50 -34.98 36.55
N ILE A 190 -46.09 -34.68 35.39
CA ILE A 190 -46.68 -33.36 35.10
C ILE A 190 -48.10 -33.56 34.59
N HIS A 191 -49.09 -33.31 35.45
CA HIS A 191 -50.46 -33.13 34.99
C HIS A 191 -50.61 -31.66 34.61
N PRO A 192 -51.09 -31.29 33.41
CA PRO A 192 -51.36 -29.89 33.11
C PRO A 192 -52.58 -29.40 33.92
N PRO A 193 -52.58 -28.17 34.43
CA PRO A 193 -53.73 -27.64 35.16
C PRO A 193 -54.95 -27.53 34.25
N THR A 194 -56.14 -27.78 34.80
CA THR A 194 -57.40 -27.63 34.08
C THR A 194 -57.74 -26.15 33.96
N ILE A 195 -57.57 -25.57 32.76
CA ILE A 195 -57.90 -24.17 32.51
C ILE A 195 -59.43 -24.07 32.28
N PRO A 196 -60.14 -23.13 32.93
CA PRO A 196 -61.56 -22.94 32.67
C PRO A 196 -61.80 -22.52 31.21
N ASN A 197 -62.66 -23.25 30.51
CA ASN A 197 -63.01 -22.98 29.11
C ASN A 197 -63.82 -21.67 29.03
N HIS A 198 -63.13 -20.56 28.77
CA HIS A 198 -63.71 -19.23 28.64
C HIS A 198 -63.70 -18.80 27.17
N GLY A 199 -64.87 -18.58 26.57
CA GLY A 199 -65.01 -18.26 25.13
C GLY A 199 -64.40 -16.93 24.66
N GLY A 200 -63.81 -16.15 25.58
CA GLY A 200 -63.00 -14.98 25.25
C GLY A 200 -61.49 -15.26 25.14
N VAL A 201 -61.04 -16.48 25.42
CA VAL A 201 -59.66 -16.92 25.22
C VAL A 201 -59.62 -17.75 23.93
N PRO A 202 -58.86 -17.31 22.90
CA PRO A 202 -58.70 -18.08 21.67
C PRO A 202 -58.22 -19.51 21.97
N PRO A 203 -58.76 -20.54 21.30
CA PRO A 203 -58.33 -21.93 21.47
C PRO A 203 -56.82 -22.12 21.42
N GLU A 204 -56.15 -21.35 20.56
CA GLU A 204 -54.70 -21.36 20.31
C GLU A 204 -53.89 -20.86 21.52
N CYS A 205 -54.50 -20.08 22.42
CA CYS A 205 -53.85 -19.62 23.65
C CYS A 205 -53.84 -20.70 24.75
N PHE A 206 -54.70 -21.72 24.70
CA PHE A 206 -54.71 -22.78 25.72
C PHE A 206 -53.42 -23.60 25.68
N SER A 207 -52.88 -23.88 24.50
CA SER A 207 -51.62 -24.61 24.35
C SER A 207 -50.44 -23.89 25.01
N ILE A 208 -50.39 -22.55 24.90
CA ILE A 208 -49.38 -21.71 25.55
C ILE A 208 -49.56 -21.71 27.06
N VAL A 209 -50.80 -21.52 27.55
CA VAL A 209 -51.07 -21.47 28.98
C VAL A 209 -50.79 -22.83 29.64
N HIS A 210 -51.13 -23.92 28.96
CA HIS A 210 -50.80 -25.27 29.43
C HIS A 210 -49.29 -25.50 29.50
N GLU A 211 -48.55 -25.07 28.48
CA GLU A 211 -47.10 -25.18 28.45
C GLU A 211 -46.43 -24.39 29.60
N VAL A 212 -46.79 -23.12 29.77
CA VAL A 212 -46.24 -22.26 30.84
C VAL A 212 -46.55 -22.84 32.22
N ALA A 213 -47.76 -23.35 32.41
CA ALA A 213 -48.15 -23.94 33.68
C ALA A 213 -47.44 -25.27 33.97
N SER A 214 -47.22 -26.10 32.94
CA SER A 214 -46.43 -27.33 33.03
C SER A 214 -44.96 -27.05 33.37
N LEU A 215 -44.35 -26.03 32.75
CA LEU A 215 -43.00 -25.56 33.06
C LEU A 215 -42.89 -25.01 34.48
N PHE A 216 -43.86 -24.19 34.90
CA PHE A 216 -43.91 -23.66 36.26
C PHE A 216 -43.98 -24.77 37.31
N TRP A 217 -44.84 -25.78 37.11
CA TRP A 217 -44.94 -26.91 38.03
C TRP A 217 -43.72 -27.82 38.03
N LEU A 218 -43.04 -27.98 36.88
CA LEU A 218 -41.75 -28.66 36.83
C LEU A 218 -40.73 -27.93 37.74
N LEU A 219 -40.63 -26.61 37.64
CA LEU A 219 -39.69 -25.81 38.42
C LEU A 219 -40.05 -25.72 39.92
N GLU A 220 -41.33 -25.90 40.28
CA GLU A 220 -41.80 -25.95 41.67
C GLU A 220 -41.65 -27.32 42.36
N LEU A 221 -41.17 -28.37 41.67
CA LEU A 221 -40.96 -29.66 42.31
C LEU A 221 -40.00 -29.51 43.51
N PRO A 222 -40.33 -30.05 44.70
CA PRO A 222 -39.49 -29.91 45.90
C PRO A 222 -38.05 -30.41 45.71
N ALA A 223 -37.84 -31.41 44.85
CA ALA A 223 -36.53 -31.93 44.50
C ALA A 223 -35.66 -30.92 43.72
N ILE A 224 -36.28 -29.99 42.98
CA ILE A 224 -35.61 -28.94 42.20
C ILE A 224 -35.34 -27.73 43.10
N LEU A 225 -36.35 -27.26 43.85
CA LEU A 225 -36.23 -26.11 44.75
C LEU A 225 -35.24 -26.33 45.91
N GLN A 226 -35.00 -27.59 46.31
CA GLN A 226 -34.04 -27.94 47.36
C GLN A 226 -32.66 -28.38 46.81
N SER A 227 -32.46 -28.36 45.49
CA SER A 227 -31.16 -28.68 44.89
C SER A 227 -30.16 -27.55 45.15
N GLU A 228 -29.00 -27.88 45.72
CA GLU A 228 -27.88 -26.94 45.89
C GLU A 228 -27.33 -26.43 44.54
N ASN A 229 -27.69 -27.08 43.44
CA ASN A 229 -27.18 -26.87 42.10
C ASN A 229 -28.23 -26.30 41.12
N ILE A 230 -29.35 -25.77 41.62
CA ILE A 230 -30.42 -25.17 40.79
C ILE A 230 -29.90 -24.06 39.86
N ASP A 231 -28.84 -23.35 40.29
CA ASP A 231 -28.17 -22.31 39.52
C ASP A 231 -27.63 -22.83 38.18
N LEU A 232 -27.16 -24.08 38.10
CA LEU A 232 -26.67 -24.69 36.85
C LEU A 232 -27.78 -24.85 35.80
N ILE A 233 -29.00 -25.21 36.22
CA ILE A 233 -30.17 -25.31 35.34
C ILE A 233 -30.60 -23.91 34.87
N VAL A 234 -30.56 -22.93 35.77
CA VAL A 234 -30.89 -21.54 35.45
C VAL A 234 -29.88 -20.95 34.46
N ARG A 235 -28.59 -21.22 34.64
CA ARG A 235 -27.53 -20.80 33.71
C ARG A 235 -27.67 -21.47 32.33
N PHE A 236 -27.95 -22.77 32.30
CA PHE A 236 -28.24 -23.51 31.07
C PHE A 236 -29.47 -22.97 30.32
N THR A 237 -30.58 -22.72 31.03
CA THR A 237 -31.82 -22.18 30.43
C THR A 237 -31.68 -20.73 29.95
N ARG A 238 -30.64 -20.01 30.38
CA ARG A 238 -30.26 -18.67 29.90
C ARG A 238 -29.35 -18.69 28.68
N GLY A 239 -29.04 -19.87 28.13
CA GLY A 239 -28.21 -20.00 26.92
C GLY A 239 -26.71 -19.98 27.17
N GLU A 240 -26.25 -20.05 28.42
CA GLU A 240 -24.83 -20.31 28.70
C GLU A 240 -24.50 -21.73 28.23
N SER A 241 -23.52 -21.87 27.33
CA SER A 241 -23.01 -23.17 26.90
C SER A 241 -21.48 -23.15 26.84
N SER A 242 -20.84 -23.67 27.88
CA SER A 242 -19.41 -24.01 27.84
C SER A 242 -19.23 -25.50 28.10
N GLU A 243 -18.16 -26.09 27.58
CA GLU A 243 -17.83 -27.50 27.85
C GLU A 243 -17.77 -27.77 29.36
N HIS A 244 -17.25 -26.81 30.13
CA HIS A 244 -17.18 -26.88 31.59
C HIS A 244 -18.56 -26.88 32.27
N LEU A 245 -19.51 -26.08 31.78
CA LEU A 245 -20.88 -26.06 32.31
C LEU A 245 -21.62 -27.37 31.98
N LEU A 246 -21.44 -27.90 30.77
CA LEU A 246 -22.04 -29.17 30.34
C LEU A 246 -21.50 -30.37 31.12
N GLU A 247 -20.22 -30.33 31.47
CA GLU A 247 -19.58 -31.34 32.33
C GLU A 247 -20.12 -31.27 33.77
N GLN A 248 -20.29 -30.07 34.33
CA GLN A 248 -20.90 -29.87 35.65
C GLN A 248 -22.35 -30.36 35.70
N ILE A 249 -23.14 -30.09 34.66
CA ILE A 249 -24.53 -30.56 34.54
C ILE A 249 -24.59 -32.09 34.41
N SER A 250 -23.67 -32.69 33.64
CA SER A 250 -23.64 -34.14 33.40
C SER A 250 -23.35 -34.98 34.65
N ASN A 251 -22.73 -34.38 35.67
CA ASN A 251 -22.35 -35.04 36.91
C ASN A 251 -23.48 -35.13 37.94
N ASP A 252 -24.58 -34.39 37.75
CA ASP A 252 -25.78 -34.46 38.60
C ASP A 252 -26.93 -35.14 37.85
N PRO A 253 -27.36 -36.35 38.26
CA PRO A 253 -28.37 -37.14 37.55
C PRO A 253 -29.73 -36.46 37.45
N LEU A 254 -30.10 -35.65 38.44
CA LEU A 254 -31.39 -34.93 38.46
C LEU A 254 -31.35 -33.78 37.46
N ILE A 255 -30.24 -33.03 37.44
CA ILE A 255 -30.03 -31.90 36.54
C ILE A 255 -29.88 -32.37 35.11
N LYS A 256 -29.16 -33.47 34.87
CA LYS A 256 -29.04 -34.09 33.55
C LYS A 256 -30.39 -34.53 32.99
N ALA A 257 -31.24 -35.15 33.82
CA ALA A 257 -32.59 -35.53 33.40
C ALA A 257 -33.44 -34.30 33.04
N ILE A 258 -33.29 -33.19 33.78
CA ILE A 258 -33.96 -31.92 33.47
C ILE A 258 -33.40 -31.29 32.19
N GLN A 259 -32.08 -31.33 32.00
CA GLN A 259 -31.41 -30.88 30.79
C GLN A 259 -31.88 -31.66 29.57
N ASP A 260 -32.04 -32.98 29.67
CA ASP A 260 -32.54 -33.83 28.59
C ASP A 260 -34.00 -33.51 28.24
N ILE A 261 -34.83 -33.23 29.24
CA ILE A 261 -36.21 -32.75 29.06
C ILE A 261 -36.22 -31.36 28.38
N LEU A 262 -35.41 -30.43 28.84
CA LEU A 262 -35.31 -29.08 28.26
C LEU A 262 -34.73 -29.11 26.84
N ASN A 263 -33.71 -29.93 26.58
CA ASN A 263 -33.10 -30.12 25.26
C ASN A 263 -34.07 -30.73 24.24
N SER A 264 -34.98 -31.59 24.68
CA SER A 264 -36.02 -32.17 23.82
C SER A 264 -37.21 -31.24 23.60
N CYS A 265 -37.43 -30.24 24.47
CA CYS A 265 -38.58 -29.33 24.41
C CYS A 265 -38.27 -27.90 23.91
N LEU A 266 -37.06 -27.39 24.16
CA LEU A 266 -36.69 -25.97 24.03
C LEU A 266 -35.63 -25.68 22.97
N ARG A 267 -35.25 -26.64 22.12
CA ARG A 267 -34.33 -26.40 20.98
C ARG A 267 -34.98 -25.65 19.81
N SER A 268 -35.73 -24.60 20.11
CA SER A 268 -35.76 -23.42 19.25
C SER A 268 -34.91 -22.37 19.97
N PRO A 269 -33.83 -21.88 19.36
CA PRO A 269 -32.93 -20.91 19.99
C PRO A 269 -33.59 -19.53 20.15
N VAL A 270 -34.88 -19.39 19.83
CA VAL A 270 -35.72 -18.33 20.42
C VAL A 270 -36.00 -18.72 21.88
N ALA A 271 -34.95 -18.64 22.69
CA ALA A 271 -35.05 -18.62 24.14
C ALA A 271 -36.11 -17.59 24.54
N ILE A 272 -36.79 -17.81 25.67
CA ILE A 272 -37.72 -16.85 26.25
C ILE A 272 -36.92 -15.57 26.56
N ASN A 273 -36.88 -14.64 25.60
CA ASN A 273 -36.37 -13.31 25.80
C ASN A 273 -37.47 -12.51 26.49
N VAL A 274 -37.28 -12.26 27.79
CA VAL A 274 -38.06 -11.22 28.48
C VAL A 274 -37.75 -9.91 27.76
N TRP A 275 -38.79 -9.19 27.32
CA TRP A 275 -38.61 -7.97 26.52
C TRP A 275 -37.69 -6.97 27.25
N SER A 276 -36.51 -6.74 26.67
CA SER A 276 -35.68 -5.58 26.92
C SER A 276 -36.04 -4.51 25.90
N GLN A 277 -35.92 -3.23 26.28
CA GLN A 277 -35.97 -2.13 25.31
C GLN A 277 -34.97 -2.43 24.17
N ALA A 278 -35.42 -2.36 22.92
CA ALA A 278 -34.56 -2.60 21.76
C ALA A 278 -33.53 -1.48 21.63
N TRP A 279 -32.27 -1.84 21.37
CA TRP A 279 -31.16 -0.93 21.11
C TRP A 279 -30.78 -1.06 19.64
N VAL A 280 -31.04 0.00 18.86
CA VAL A 280 -30.78 0.04 17.42
C VAL A 280 -30.06 1.35 17.10
N PRO A 281 -28.72 1.40 17.25
CA PRO A 281 -27.94 2.60 16.93
C PRO A 281 -28.15 3.02 15.49
N LEU A 282 -28.48 4.29 15.28
CA LEU A 282 -28.74 4.83 13.93
C LEU A 282 -27.78 5.95 13.56
N PHE A 283 -27.48 6.84 14.51
CA PHE A 283 -26.61 7.99 14.27
C PHE A 283 -25.82 8.36 15.52
N ALA A 284 -24.71 9.05 15.32
CA ALA A 284 -23.91 9.65 16.37
C ALA A 284 -23.98 11.18 16.26
N ASP A 285 -24.23 11.87 17.37
CA ASP A 285 -24.05 13.32 17.49
C ASP A 285 -22.67 13.57 18.09
N CYS A 286 -21.78 14.09 17.25
CA CYS A 286 -20.36 14.24 17.55
C CYS A 286 -20.00 15.72 17.62
N THR A 287 -19.24 16.09 18.65
CA THR A 287 -18.56 17.39 18.74
C THR A 287 -17.06 17.15 18.82
N TYR A 288 -16.32 17.73 17.89
CA TYR A 288 -14.86 17.74 17.87
C TYR A 288 -14.35 19.14 17.60
N GLU A 289 -13.08 19.39 17.88
CA GLU A 289 -12.43 20.66 17.62
C GLU A 289 -11.30 20.48 16.61
N LEU A 290 -11.16 21.46 15.72
CA LEU A 290 -10.09 21.57 14.75
C LEU A 290 -9.15 22.70 15.14
N ALA A 291 -7.85 22.44 15.10
CA ALA A 291 -6.83 23.47 15.18
C ALA A 291 -5.93 23.38 13.94
N ASN A 292 -5.65 24.53 13.33
CA ASN A 292 -4.76 24.58 12.17
C ASN A 292 -3.30 24.61 12.62
N LEU A 293 -2.45 23.92 11.85
CA LEU A 293 -1.01 24.02 11.91
C LEU A 293 -0.50 24.67 10.61
N SER A 294 0.76 25.12 10.62
CA SER A 294 1.44 25.59 9.42
C SER A 294 2.05 24.42 8.66
N LEU A 295 2.15 24.52 7.33
CA LEU A 295 2.92 23.55 6.53
C LEU A 295 4.38 23.48 7.00
N ASP A 296 4.94 24.61 7.47
CA ASP A 296 6.31 24.70 7.99
C ASP A 296 6.52 23.90 9.28
N ASP A 297 5.45 23.50 9.98
CA ASP A 297 5.52 22.67 11.18
C ASP A 297 5.80 21.19 10.85
N PHE A 298 5.71 20.82 9.58
CA PHE A 298 5.93 19.47 9.08
C PHE A 298 7.24 19.37 8.30
N GLU A 299 7.76 18.16 8.21
CA GLU A 299 8.90 17.77 7.39
C GLU A 299 8.46 16.68 6.42
N PHE A 300 8.84 16.82 5.14
CA PHE A 300 8.56 15.80 4.13
C PHE A 300 9.60 14.68 4.24
N MET A 301 9.16 13.52 4.70
CA MET A 301 9.99 12.33 4.84
C MET A 301 9.99 11.52 3.54
N ASP A 302 10.24 10.22 3.60
CA ASP A 302 10.36 9.40 2.39
C ASP A 302 9.03 9.19 1.66
N LEU A 303 7.94 9.04 2.41
CA LEU A 303 6.62 8.74 1.87
C LEU A 303 5.56 9.79 2.18
N ASP A 304 5.56 10.32 3.40
CA ASP A 304 4.53 11.21 3.94
C ASP A 304 5.17 12.32 4.80
N TYR A 305 4.36 13.29 5.20
CA TYR A 305 4.77 14.37 6.10
C TYR A 305 4.69 13.94 7.56
N GLU A 306 5.71 14.28 8.32
CA GLU A 306 5.72 14.11 9.78
C GLU A 306 5.79 15.46 10.48
N ILE A 307 5.15 15.57 11.64
CA ILE A 307 5.25 16.78 12.45
C ILE A 307 6.65 16.85 13.08
N LYS A 308 7.29 18.02 13.04
CA LYS A 308 8.61 18.19 13.63
C LYS A 308 8.57 17.96 15.14
N GLU A 309 9.56 17.25 15.68
CA GLU A 309 9.57 16.82 17.08
C GLU A 309 9.54 18.02 18.04
N ASP A 310 10.24 19.11 17.71
CA ASP A 310 10.25 20.35 18.50
C ASP A 310 8.88 21.02 18.51
N VAL A 311 8.21 21.11 17.36
CA VAL A 311 6.84 21.63 17.27
C VAL A 311 5.90 20.77 18.10
N TRP A 312 5.94 19.46 17.93
CA TRP A 312 5.08 18.54 18.69
C TRP A 312 5.29 18.65 20.21
N ASN A 313 6.55 18.80 20.65
CA ASN A 313 6.86 19.02 22.06
C ASN A 313 6.29 20.35 22.59
N THR A 314 6.25 21.41 21.78
CA THR A 314 5.62 22.69 22.17
C THR A 314 4.10 22.63 22.21
N VAL A 315 3.47 21.86 21.30
CA VAL A 315 2.02 21.60 21.29
C VAL A 315 1.63 20.88 22.58
N ARG A 316 2.32 19.79 22.94
CA ARG A 316 2.04 19.03 24.18
C ARG A 316 2.30 19.84 25.44
N ALA A 317 3.25 20.77 25.40
CA ALA A 317 3.49 21.70 26.52
C ALA A 317 2.43 22.82 26.63
N GLY A 318 1.49 22.92 25.69
CA GLY A 318 0.51 24.01 25.61
C GLY A 318 1.14 25.38 25.34
N ALA A 319 2.35 25.40 24.77
CA ALA A 319 3.11 26.61 24.47
C ALA A 319 2.95 27.07 23.01
N TYR A 320 2.45 26.20 22.14
CA TYR A 320 2.11 26.53 20.75
C TYR A 320 0.76 27.25 20.70
N ASP A 321 0.66 28.34 19.93
CA ASP A 321 -0.56 29.14 19.81
C ASP A 321 -1.56 28.46 18.87
N LEU A 322 -2.45 27.63 19.45
CA LEU A 322 -3.51 26.94 18.72
C LEU A 322 -4.86 27.61 18.93
N SER A 323 -5.51 27.97 17.83
CA SER A 323 -6.91 28.39 17.82
C SER A 323 -7.82 27.21 17.50
N TRP A 324 -8.60 26.76 18.49
CA TRP A 324 -9.53 25.65 18.33
C TRP A 324 -10.90 26.13 17.84
N THR A 325 -11.40 25.51 16.77
CA THR A 325 -12.72 25.75 16.21
C THR A 325 -13.62 24.54 16.46
N PRO A 326 -14.71 24.67 17.23
CA PRO A 326 -15.61 23.56 17.49
C PRO A 326 -16.50 23.27 16.27
N VAL A 327 -16.59 22.00 15.91
CA VAL A 327 -17.44 21.47 14.84
C VAL A 327 -18.40 20.45 15.44
N ARG A 328 -19.67 20.54 15.06
CA ARG A 328 -20.70 19.58 15.48
C ARG A 328 -21.34 18.94 14.26
N GLN A 329 -21.39 17.61 14.26
CA GLN A 329 -21.92 16.80 13.17
C GLN A 329 -22.86 15.72 13.69
N VAL A 330 -23.88 15.40 12.90
CA VAL A 330 -24.75 14.23 13.12
C VAL A 330 -24.45 13.24 12.02
N LEU A 331 -23.91 12.08 12.38
CA LEU A 331 -23.28 11.13 11.47
C LEU A 331 -24.01 9.79 11.51
N PRO A 332 -24.25 9.12 10.37
CA PRO A 332 -24.88 7.81 10.34
C PRO A 332 -23.97 6.72 10.92
N LEU A 333 -24.54 5.77 11.64
CA LEU A 333 -23.81 4.62 12.17
C LEU A 333 -24.00 3.38 11.29
N PHE A 334 -22.93 2.62 11.09
CA PHE A 334 -22.92 1.38 10.32
C PHE A 334 -22.46 0.20 11.17
N ALA A 335 -23.31 -0.81 11.31
CA ALA A 335 -23.08 -2.02 12.12
C ALA A 335 -22.44 -3.20 11.35
N LYS A 336 -21.92 -2.97 10.13
CA LYS A 336 -21.43 -4.03 9.23
C LYS A 336 -19.92 -4.26 9.24
N ALA A 337 -19.16 -3.48 10.03
CA ALA A 337 -17.70 -3.52 10.00
C ALA A 337 -17.15 -4.95 10.26
N GLY A 338 -17.64 -5.65 11.29
CA GLY A 338 -17.23 -7.03 11.59
C GLY A 338 -17.47 -8.02 10.44
N SER A 339 -18.58 -7.89 9.71
CA SER A 339 -18.89 -8.75 8.53
C SER A 339 -17.96 -8.50 7.34
N VAL A 340 -17.43 -7.27 7.20
CA VAL A 340 -16.49 -6.93 6.13
C VAL A 340 -15.13 -7.54 6.44
N LEU A 341 -14.69 -7.42 7.69
CA LEU A 341 -13.44 -7.99 8.18
C LEU A 341 -13.45 -9.53 8.14
N SER A 342 -14.54 -10.16 8.58
CA SER A 342 -14.72 -11.61 8.44
C SER A 342 -14.60 -12.07 6.99
N ARG A 343 -15.18 -11.32 6.03
CA ARG A 343 -15.02 -11.61 4.60
C ARG A 343 -13.59 -11.46 4.12
N GLN A 344 -12.82 -10.51 4.63
CA GLN A 344 -11.40 -10.37 4.32
C GLN A 344 -10.59 -11.55 4.87
N VAL A 345 -10.86 -12.00 6.09
CA VAL A 345 -10.21 -13.19 6.68
C VAL A 345 -10.49 -14.44 5.86
N ASN A 346 -11.75 -14.64 5.47
CA ASN A 346 -12.15 -15.73 4.58
C ASN A 346 -11.46 -15.63 3.21
N ALA A 347 -11.35 -14.43 2.63
CA ALA A 347 -10.64 -14.22 1.36
C ALA A 347 -9.14 -14.50 1.48
N TYR A 348 -8.52 -14.11 2.60
CA TYR A 348 -7.12 -14.40 2.90
C TYR A 348 -6.88 -15.90 3.01
N GLN A 349 -7.79 -16.62 3.68
CA GLN A 349 -7.73 -18.09 3.82
C GLN A 349 -7.86 -18.82 2.48
N LEU A 350 -8.70 -18.32 1.57
CA LEU A 350 -8.93 -18.94 0.27
C LEU A 350 -7.78 -18.74 -0.72
N ASN A 351 -6.86 -17.82 -0.46
CA ASN A 351 -5.71 -17.59 -1.31
C ASN A 351 -4.59 -18.58 -0.98
N GLU A 352 -4.38 -19.58 -1.85
CA GLU A 352 -3.37 -20.64 -1.68
C GLU A 352 -1.94 -20.09 -1.48
N LYS A 353 -1.64 -18.88 -1.95
CA LYS A 353 -0.32 -18.24 -1.78
C LYS A 353 -0.05 -17.72 -0.37
N ASN A 354 -1.09 -17.54 0.43
CA ASN A 354 -1.00 -16.83 1.71
C ASN A 354 -0.61 -17.74 2.89
N GLU A 355 -0.45 -19.05 2.68
CA GLU A 355 -0.11 -20.05 3.71
C GLU A 355 -0.88 -19.82 5.03
N ALA A 356 -2.21 -19.73 4.94
CA ALA A 356 -3.04 -19.26 6.04
C ALA A 356 -2.82 -20.05 7.35
N PRO A 357 -2.64 -19.38 8.50
CA PRO A 357 -2.47 -20.03 9.80
C PRO A 357 -3.67 -20.92 10.21
N LEU A 358 -3.43 -21.86 11.12
CA LEU A 358 -4.50 -22.62 11.78
C LEU A 358 -5.38 -21.68 12.63
N GLY A 359 -6.71 -21.81 12.53
CA GLY A 359 -7.68 -21.03 13.32
C GLY A 359 -8.30 -19.81 12.61
N MET A 360 -7.98 -19.57 11.33
CA MET A 360 -8.53 -18.43 10.57
C MET A 360 -10.05 -18.50 10.37
N GLU A 361 -10.61 -19.70 10.26
CA GLU A 361 -12.07 -19.90 10.18
C GLU A 361 -12.77 -19.52 11.49
N GLU A 362 -12.19 -19.90 12.64
CA GLU A 362 -12.68 -19.49 13.97
C GLU A 362 -12.55 -17.98 14.17
N LEU A 363 -11.46 -17.37 13.72
CA LEU A 363 -11.27 -15.93 13.75
C LEU A 363 -12.31 -15.20 12.88
N ALA A 364 -12.59 -15.71 11.67
CA ALA A 364 -13.61 -15.13 10.79
C ALA A 364 -15.00 -15.18 11.45
N ILE A 365 -15.34 -16.28 12.13
CA ILE A 365 -16.58 -16.41 12.90
C ILE A 365 -16.61 -15.43 14.08
N GLN A 366 -15.50 -15.28 14.81
CA GLN A 366 -15.40 -14.34 15.93
C GLN A 366 -15.55 -12.88 15.48
N LEU A 367 -14.88 -12.50 14.39
CA LEU A 367 -14.98 -11.16 13.78
C LEU A 367 -16.39 -10.90 13.24
N GLU A 368 -17.03 -11.93 12.68
CA GLU A 368 -18.43 -11.84 12.28
C GLU A 368 -19.33 -11.65 13.50
N ALA A 369 -19.06 -12.29 14.64
CA ALA A 369 -19.85 -12.10 15.87
C ALA A 369 -19.53 -10.79 16.62
N TYR A 370 -18.45 -10.09 16.27
CA TYR A 370 -18.01 -8.88 16.96
C TYR A 370 -18.98 -7.71 16.70
N ASP A 371 -19.42 -7.07 17.78
CA ASP A 371 -20.36 -5.95 17.75
C ASP A 371 -19.59 -4.64 17.58
N VAL A 372 -19.52 -4.17 16.34
CA VAL A 372 -18.74 -3.00 15.96
C VAL A 372 -19.62 -2.03 15.19
N LEU A 373 -19.68 -0.79 15.68
CA LEU A 373 -20.24 0.33 14.96
C LEU A 373 -19.12 1.15 14.32
N SER A 374 -19.40 1.70 13.15
CA SER A 374 -18.48 2.60 12.44
C SER A 374 -19.21 3.84 11.97
N THR A 375 -18.50 4.97 11.93
CA THR A 375 -18.93 6.23 11.33
C THR A 375 -17.71 6.99 10.79
N VAL A 376 -17.91 8.06 10.04
CA VAL A 376 -16.83 8.90 9.48
C VAL A 376 -17.07 10.35 9.89
N LEU A 377 -16.06 10.99 10.48
CA LEU A 377 -16.04 12.44 10.74
C LEU A 377 -15.76 13.16 9.44
N ASP A 378 -16.68 14.00 8.98
CA ASP A 378 -16.54 14.75 7.73
C ASP A 378 -15.66 15.99 7.95
N VAL A 379 -14.35 15.75 8.08
CA VAL A 379 -13.34 16.76 8.37
C VAL A 379 -13.12 17.65 7.15
N ASN A 380 -13.13 17.08 5.94
CA ASN A 380 -12.94 17.83 4.71
C ASN A 380 -14.05 18.88 4.51
N ASP A 381 -15.34 18.51 4.66
CA ASP A 381 -16.46 19.46 4.57
C ASP A 381 -16.38 20.52 5.69
N ALA A 382 -15.99 20.10 6.91
CA ALA A 382 -15.79 21.03 8.01
C ALA A 382 -14.72 22.08 7.70
N VAL A 383 -13.56 21.67 7.18
CA VAL A 383 -12.46 22.57 6.78
C VAL A 383 -12.91 23.53 5.66
N ALA A 384 -13.62 23.01 4.66
CA ALA A 384 -14.19 23.83 3.59
C ALA A 384 -15.19 24.87 4.13
N SER A 385 -16.06 24.47 5.06
CA SER A 385 -17.08 25.35 5.65
C SER A 385 -16.53 26.47 6.52
N ILE A 386 -15.36 26.27 7.15
CA ILE A 386 -14.66 27.27 7.97
C ILE A 386 -14.03 28.37 7.08
N GLY A 387 -13.92 28.13 5.78
CA GLY A 387 -13.34 29.09 4.82
C GLY A 387 -11.82 29.09 4.84
N HIS A 388 -11.21 27.91 4.97
CA HIS A 388 -9.76 27.76 4.85
C HIS A 388 -9.29 28.18 3.46
N VAL A 389 -8.40 29.18 3.41
CA VAL A 389 -8.02 29.87 2.17
C VAL A 389 -6.96 29.10 1.40
N ASP A 390 -6.03 28.46 2.10
CA ASP A 390 -4.91 27.76 1.47
C ASP A 390 -5.36 26.45 0.82
N LEU A 391 -4.65 26.04 -0.24
CA LEU A 391 -4.90 24.77 -0.91
C LEU A 391 -4.58 23.57 -0.02
N MET A 392 -3.55 23.70 0.82
CA MET A 392 -3.12 22.66 1.75
C MET A 392 -3.68 22.94 3.14
N HIS A 393 -4.23 21.90 3.75
CA HIS A 393 -4.68 21.92 5.13
C HIS A 393 -3.88 20.91 5.96
N CYS A 394 -3.45 21.34 7.15
CA CYS A 394 -2.83 20.50 8.17
C CYS A 394 -3.23 21.02 9.55
N GLY A 395 -3.21 20.15 10.56
CA GLY A 395 -3.77 20.51 11.85
C GLY A 395 -3.92 19.36 12.83
N LEU A 396 -4.74 19.60 13.84
CA LEU A 396 -5.07 18.66 14.90
C LEU A 396 -6.59 18.55 15.03
N VAL A 397 -7.05 17.33 15.29
CA VAL A 397 -8.43 17.00 15.63
C VAL A 397 -8.46 16.51 17.07
N ARG A 398 -9.36 17.08 17.86
CA ARG A 398 -9.64 16.60 19.23
C ARG A 398 -11.11 16.27 19.37
N LEU A 399 -11.43 15.02 19.68
CA LEU A 399 -12.78 14.61 20.01
C LEU A 399 -13.18 15.22 21.37
N LYS A 400 -14.32 15.92 21.44
CA LYS A 400 -14.83 16.52 22.69
C LYS A 400 -16.05 15.81 23.24
N ARG A 401 -16.87 15.20 22.38
CA ARG A 401 -18.08 14.48 22.79
C ARG A 401 -18.56 13.57 21.66
N LEU A 402 -18.99 12.36 21.99
CA LEU A 402 -19.65 11.46 21.05
C LEU A 402 -20.90 10.84 21.69
N LEU A 403 -22.07 11.12 21.12
CA LEU A 403 -23.35 10.62 21.60
C LEU A 403 -23.95 9.65 20.59
N ILE A 404 -23.98 8.37 20.92
CA ILE A 404 -24.57 7.30 20.10
C ILE A 404 -26.06 7.26 20.38
N VAL A 405 -26.90 7.44 19.35
CA VAL A 405 -28.35 7.55 19.51
C VAL A 405 -29.05 6.42 18.76
N ASP A 406 -30.01 5.77 19.43
CA ASP A 406 -30.80 4.69 18.87
C ASP A 406 -32.11 5.16 18.21
N ALA A 407 -32.79 4.22 17.54
CA ALA A 407 -34.08 4.43 16.89
C ALA A 407 -35.22 4.88 17.84
N PHE A 408 -35.06 4.70 19.15
CA PHE A 408 -36.07 5.01 20.18
C PHE A 408 -35.71 6.26 21.00
N GLY A 409 -34.60 6.94 20.69
CA GLY A 409 -34.12 8.13 21.36
C GLY A 409 -33.31 7.86 22.64
N ASN A 410 -32.98 6.61 22.95
CA ASN A 410 -31.98 6.31 23.96
C ASN A 410 -30.60 6.66 23.41
N HIS A 411 -29.67 6.94 24.31
CA HIS A 411 -28.31 7.27 23.93
C HIS A 411 -27.28 6.69 24.88
N ILE A 412 -26.07 6.53 24.36
CA ILE A 412 -24.85 6.26 25.12
C ILE A 412 -23.88 7.39 24.80
N GLU A 413 -23.32 8.01 25.83
CA GLU A 413 -22.30 9.03 25.68
C GLU A 413 -20.92 8.42 25.86
N PHE A 414 -20.00 8.76 24.97
CA PHE A 414 -18.57 8.61 25.16
C PHE A 414 -18.00 10.01 25.45
N ASP A 415 -17.43 10.16 26.63
CA ASP A 415 -16.82 11.39 27.13
C ASP A 415 -15.28 11.27 27.08
N PRO A 416 -14.62 11.93 26.11
CA PRO A 416 -13.17 11.93 25.98
C PRO A 416 -12.42 12.47 27.20
N GLU A 417 -13.07 13.25 28.07
CA GLU A 417 -12.46 13.73 29.32
C GLU A 417 -12.33 12.61 30.38
N GLN A 418 -13.14 11.55 30.26
CA GLN A 418 -13.10 10.39 31.16
C GLN A 418 -12.24 9.24 30.60
N LYS A 419 -12.29 9.04 29.28
CA LYS A 419 -11.55 7.98 28.58
C LYS A 419 -11.12 8.51 27.21
N LEU A 420 -9.81 8.61 26.98
CA LEU A 420 -9.30 9.07 25.69
C LEU A 420 -9.66 8.07 24.58
N PRO A 421 -10.01 8.56 23.37
CA PRO A 421 -10.13 7.69 22.21
C PRO A 421 -8.76 7.14 21.82
N GLN A 422 -8.70 5.93 21.27
CA GLN A 422 -7.45 5.39 20.75
C GLN A 422 -7.19 5.99 19.36
N VAL A 423 -5.93 6.32 19.04
CA VAL A 423 -5.57 6.93 17.76
C VAL A 423 -4.68 5.99 16.98
N ALA A 424 -5.02 5.75 15.72
CA ALA A 424 -4.26 4.89 14.82
C ALA A 424 -2.92 5.51 14.47
N MET A 425 -1.92 4.66 14.18
CA MET A 425 -0.55 5.05 13.83
C MET A 425 -0.44 6.08 12.70
N SER A 426 -1.37 6.09 11.73
CA SER A 426 -1.38 7.11 10.65
C SER A 426 -1.79 8.51 11.12
N LEU A 427 -2.38 8.63 12.30
CA LEU A 427 -2.88 9.87 12.89
C LEU A 427 -2.15 10.27 14.18
N GLU A 428 -1.22 9.47 14.70
CA GLU A 428 -0.43 9.80 15.91
C GLU A 428 1.03 10.14 15.58
N SER A 429 1.73 10.83 16.52
CA SER A 429 3.18 11.12 16.43
C SER A 429 3.98 10.53 17.60
N SER A 430 3.40 10.32 18.78
CA SER A 430 4.17 9.86 19.95
C SER A 430 3.41 8.97 20.95
N ASP A 431 2.61 8.02 20.48
CA ASP A 431 1.73 7.18 21.35
C ASP A 431 0.83 8.08 22.23
N ASP A 432 0.34 9.17 21.63
CA ASP A 432 -0.54 10.15 22.25
C ASP A 432 -1.93 9.99 21.64
N SER A 433 -2.91 9.76 22.52
CA SER A 433 -4.30 9.49 22.17
C SER A 433 -5.22 10.71 22.34
N GLU A 434 -4.68 11.86 22.77
CA GLU A 434 -5.46 13.09 22.93
C GLU A 434 -5.79 13.75 21.58
N PHE A 435 -4.88 13.67 20.61
CA PHE A 435 -4.98 14.35 19.32
C PHE A 435 -4.81 13.39 18.14
N ALA A 436 -5.66 13.56 17.12
CA ALA A 436 -5.39 13.03 15.79
C ALA A 436 -4.76 14.11 14.91
N ILE A 437 -3.61 13.80 14.32
CA ILE A 437 -2.83 14.69 13.48
C ILE A 437 -3.37 14.62 12.05
N LEU A 438 -3.75 15.77 11.52
CA LEU A 438 -4.04 15.98 10.12
C LEU A 438 -2.74 16.42 9.44
N ARG A 439 -2.05 15.46 8.83
CA ARG A 439 -0.88 15.74 7.98
C ARG A 439 -1.27 16.66 6.81
N PRO A 440 -0.33 17.41 6.23
CA PRO A 440 -0.54 18.20 5.01
C PRO A 440 -1.28 17.42 3.93
N ARG A 441 -2.47 17.88 3.56
CA ARG A 441 -3.29 17.32 2.47
C ARG A 441 -3.97 18.45 1.70
N SER A 442 -4.25 18.20 0.42
CA SER A 442 -5.03 19.13 -0.39
C SER A 442 -6.50 19.12 0.00
N VAL A 443 -7.10 20.30 0.09
CA VAL A 443 -8.54 20.49 0.27
C VAL A 443 -9.31 20.22 -1.03
N GLU A 444 -8.69 20.53 -2.18
CA GLU A 444 -9.27 20.24 -3.50
C GLU A 444 -8.69 18.93 -4.06
N PRO A 445 -9.47 18.15 -4.82
CA PRO A 445 -8.93 16.95 -5.47
C PRO A 445 -7.76 17.28 -6.41
N MET A 446 -6.67 16.55 -6.28
CA MET A 446 -5.43 16.79 -7.04
C MET A 446 -4.90 15.51 -7.68
N ARG A 447 -4.04 15.66 -8.69
CA ARG A 447 -3.27 14.55 -9.25
C ARG A 447 -1.87 15.01 -9.67
N VAL A 448 -0.89 14.14 -9.41
CA VAL A 448 0.46 14.24 -9.99
C VAL A 448 0.51 13.39 -11.26
N LEU A 449 1.13 13.89 -12.31
CA LEU A 449 1.31 13.20 -13.58
C LEU A 449 2.80 13.15 -13.90
N LEU A 450 3.33 11.93 -13.99
CA LEU A 450 4.62 11.68 -14.65
C LEU A 450 4.29 10.95 -15.95
N THR A 451 4.50 11.61 -17.08
CA THR A 451 4.15 11.09 -18.41
C THR A 451 5.43 10.83 -19.18
N LEU A 452 5.67 9.60 -19.63
CA LEU A 452 6.74 9.32 -20.57
C LEU A 452 6.43 10.01 -21.91
N VAL A 453 7.41 10.71 -22.47
CA VAL A 453 7.26 11.50 -23.71
C VAL A 453 8.32 11.07 -24.72
N ASP A 454 8.15 11.45 -25.99
CA ASP A 454 9.06 11.10 -27.09
C ASP A 454 10.53 11.40 -26.71
N GLY A 455 11.35 10.37 -26.81
CA GLY A 455 12.77 10.38 -26.47
C GLY A 455 13.61 11.31 -27.35
N ALA A 456 13.11 11.69 -28.52
CA ALA A 456 13.82 12.49 -29.53
C ALA A 456 13.16 13.85 -29.81
N ASP A 457 11.99 14.14 -29.23
CA ASP A 457 11.25 15.39 -29.49
C ASP A 457 11.84 16.57 -28.68
N GLU A 458 12.40 17.54 -29.41
CA GLU A 458 13.04 18.73 -28.85
C GLU A 458 12.06 19.87 -28.51
N THR A 459 10.76 19.68 -28.76
CA THR A 459 9.77 20.75 -28.55
C THR A 459 9.43 20.94 -27.07
N ALA A 460 8.83 22.09 -26.75
CA ALA A 460 8.40 22.39 -25.38
C ALA A 460 7.18 21.57 -24.91
N GLN A 461 6.52 20.85 -25.82
CA GLN A 461 5.35 20.01 -25.55
C GLN A 461 5.50 18.70 -26.32
N PRO A 462 6.42 17.82 -25.88
CA PRO A 462 6.72 16.60 -26.60
C PRO A 462 5.51 15.66 -26.63
N GLY A 463 5.41 14.88 -27.70
CA GLY A 463 4.37 13.86 -27.82
C GLY A 463 4.46 12.81 -26.72
N ARG A 464 3.33 12.33 -26.20
CA ARG A 464 3.31 11.23 -25.23
C ARG A 464 3.88 9.96 -25.86
N ALA A 465 4.74 9.25 -25.12
CA ALA A 465 5.27 7.96 -25.53
C ALA A 465 4.22 6.85 -25.41
N GLY A 466 4.28 5.91 -26.35
CA GLY A 466 3.28 4.84 -26.51
C GLY A 466 3.86 3.69 -27.33
N TYR A 467 3.02 2.97 -28.08
CA TYR A 467 3.49 1.81 -28.85
C TYR A 467 4.42 2.15 -30.04
N ASP A 468 4.22 3.31 -30.67
CA ASP A 468 4.94 3.76 -31.87
C ASP A 468 6.00 4.82 -31.58
N ILE A 469 6.00 5.39 -30.38
CA ILE A 469 6.90 6.44 -29.93
C ILE A 469 7.64 5.94 -28.69
N SER A 470 8.95 5.79 -28.79
CA SER A 470 9.82 5.39 -27.67
C SER A 470 10.18 6.60 -26.82
N PRO A 471 10.14 6.49 -25.48
CA PRO A 471 10.64 7.54 -24.60
C PRO A 471 12.15 7.48 -24.37
N VAL A 472 12.82 6.44 -24.91
CA VAL A 472 14.25 6.22 -24.70
C VAL A 472 15.07 7.07 -25.66
N SER A 473 15.94 7.92 -25.12
CA SER A 473 16.91 8.72 -25.88
C SER A 473 18.19 7.93 -26.21
N ALA A 474 18.67 7.11 -25.28
CA ALA A 474 19.87 6.29 -25.42
C ALA A 474 19.91 5.18 -24.35
N PHE A 475 20.74 4.17 -24.54
CA PHE A 475 21.14 3.25 -23.48
C PHE A 475 22.61 3.47 -23.10
N LEU A 476 22.90 3.33 -21.81
CA LEU A 476 24.24 3.47 -21.24
C LEU A 476 24.66 2.14 -20.63
N LEU A 477 25.93 1.77 -20.77
CA LEU A 477 26.50 0.60 -20.12
C LEU A 477 27.80 1.01 -19.42
N PRO A 478 27.82 1.00 -18.07
CA PRO A 478 29.04 1.19 -17.30
C PRO A 478 30.09 0.12 -17.64
N ASP A 479 31.26 0.54 -18.15
CA ASP A 479 32.40 -0.35 -18.37
C ASP A 479 33.50 -0.08 -17.32
N HIS A 480 33.55 -0.96 -16.32
CA HIS A 480 34.55 -0.90 -15.24
C HIS A 480 35.93 -1.44 -15.64
N ILE A 481 36.04 -2.17 -16.76
CA ILE A 481 37.32 -2.66 -17.28
C ILE A 481 38.09 -1.47 -17.89
N GLU A 482 37.38 -0.61 -18.61
CA GLU A 482 37.96 0.55 -19.28
C GLU A 482 37.80 1.88 -18.54
N TRP A 483 37.09 1.90 -17.42
CA TRP A 483 36.64 3.13 -16.76
C TRP A 483 35.99 4.08 -17.76
N ALA A 484 35.05 3.53 -18.53
CA ALA A 484 34.35 4.19 -19.62
C ALA A 484 32.84 3.98 -19.46
N MET A 485 32.06 4.79 -20.18
CA MET A 485 30.63 4.60 -20.37
C MET A 485 30.39 4.27 -21.84
N GLU A 486 30.02 3.03 -22.15
CA GLU A 486 29.55 2.68 -23.48
C GLU A 486 28.14 3.24 -23.69
N VAL A 487 27.87 3.74 -24.89
CA VAL A 487 26.62 4.42 -25.24
C VAL A 487 26.06 3.80 -26.51
N PHE A 488 24.77 3.48 -26.45
CA PHE A 488 23.98 2.90 -27.54
C PHE A 488 22.82 3.85 -27.89
N SER A 489 22.41 3.85 -29.15
CA SER A 489 21.25 4.62 -29.60
C SER A 489 19.95 4.12 -28.95
N SER A 490 18.85 4.85 -29.16
CA SER A 490 17.50 4.43 -28.76
C SER A 490 17.09 3.07 -29.32
N ASP A 491 17.74 2.59 -30.39
CA ASP A 491 17.49 1.28 -31.01
C ASP A 491 18.38 0.16 -30.45
N GLY A 492 19.31 0.47 -29.54
CA GLY A 492 20.29 -0.49 -29.01
C GLY A 492 21.55 -0.66 -29.86
N VAL A 493 21.75 0.18 -30.88
CA VAL A 493 22.93 0.14 -31.76
C VAL A 493 24.10 0.88 -31.10
N ALA A 494 25.29 0.29 -31.08
CA ALA A 494 26.48 0.90 -30.50
C ALA A 494 26.83 2.23 -31.18
N ALA A 495 26.91 3.32 -30.41
CA ALA A 495 27.28 4.64 -30.92
C ALA A 495 28.76 4.97 -30.61
N GLY A 496 29.22 4.63 -29.41
CA GLY A 496 30.59 4.86 -28.98
C GLY A 496 30.74 4.76 -27.47
N GLN A 497 31.86 5.26 -26.96
CA GLN A 497 32.12 5.30 -25.53
C GLN A 497 32.72 6.63 -25.10
N LEU A 498 32.33 7.05 -23.90
CA LEU A 498 32.91 8.19 -23.20
C LEU A 498 33.94 7.69 -22.20
N ARG A 499 35.20 8.13 -22.31
CA ARG A 499 36.27 7.69 -21.40
C ARG A 499 37.24 8.80 -21.04
N VAL A 500 38.01 8.59 -19.98
CA VAL A 500 39.11 9.50 -19.60
C VAL A 500 40.27 9.41 -20.60
N ALA A 501 40.82 10.56 -20.98
CA ALA A 501 41.92 10.67 -21.96
C ALA A 501 43.19 9.97 -21.48
N GLN A 502 43.53 10.14 -20.20
CA GLN A 502 44.68 9.53 -19.54
C GLN A 502 44.22 8.86 -18.25
N ARG A 503 44.32 7.53 -18.22
CA ARG A 503 44.01 6.73 -17.02
C ARG A 503 45.16 6.81 -16.02
N ASP A 504 44.85 6.93 -14.74
CA ASP A 504 45.84 6.84 -13.65
C ASP A 504 45.39 5.81 -12.62
N ILE A 505 46.08 4.66 -12.62
CA ILE A 505 45.75 3.54 -11.72
C ILE A 505 46.11 3.83 -10.26
N ARG A 506 46.94 4.86 -9.99
CA ARG A 506 47.35 5.23 -8.62
C ARG A 506 46.21 5.82 -7.79
N LEU A 507 45.12 6.20 -8.44
CA LEU A 507 43.95 6.81 -7.80
C LEU A 507 43.01 5.80 -7.14
N GLY A 508 43.36 4.50 -7.14
CA GLY A 508 42.79 3.51 -6.23
C GLY A 508 41.29 3.27 -6.34
N GLY A 509 40.63 3.77 -7.39
CA GLY A 509 39.20 3.55 -7.60
C GLY A 509 38.51 4.63 -8.43
N PHE A 510 38.97 5.88 -8.39
CA PHE A 510 38.38 6.98 -9.17
C PHE A 510 39.30 7.47 -10.29
N GLN A 511 38.73 8.13 -11.30
CA GLN A 511 39.47 8.73 -12.42
C GLN A 511 39.17 10.22 -12.53
N THR A 512 40.08 10.98 -13.12
CA THR A 512 39.97 12.43 -13.25
C THR A 512 40.73 12.95 -14.48
N GLY A 513 40.29 14.08 -15.02
CA GLY A 513 40.84 14.72 -16.21
C GLY A 513 39.87 14.76 -17.38
N ARG A 514 40.39 15.17 -18.54
CA ARG A 514 39.60 15.39 -19.76
C ARG A 514 38.97 14.09 -20.27
N LEU A 515 37.69 14.17 -20.64
CA LEU A 515 36.98 13.10 -21.33
C LEU A 515 37.16 13.19 -22.85
N LEU A 516 37.18 12.02 -23.49
CA LEU A 516 37.19 11.83 -24.94
C LEU A 516 36.04 10.93 -25.34
N TRP A 517 35.44 11.26 -26.48
CA TRP A 517 34.52 10.39 -27.19
C TRP A 517 35.29 9.52 -28.18
N ASP A 518 35.16 8.21 -28.05
CA ASP A 518 35.64 7.26 -29.05
C ASP A 518 34.42 6.63 -29.76
N PRO A 519 34.33 6.68 -31.10
CA PRO A 519 33.22 6.06 -31.83
C PRO A 519 33.23 4.54 -31.65
N ALA A 520 32.05 3.91 -31.80
CA ALA A 520 31.95 2.46 -31.74
C ALA A 520 32.83 1.81 -32.82
N PRO A 521 33.51 0.69 -32.53
CA PRO A 521 34.26 -0.06 -33.53
C PRO A 521 33.35 -0.44 -34.71
N GLY A 522 33.78 -0.14 -35.94
CA GLY A 522 32.98 -0.32 -37.15
C GLY A 522 32.42 0.99 -37.73
N ILE A 523 32.38 2.08 -36.95
CA ILE A 523 31.93 3.40 -37.40
C ILE A 523 33.15 4.28 -37.72
N GLU A 524 33.17 4.90 -38.91
CA GLU A 524 34.18 5.91 -39.24
C GLU A 524 33.71 7.30 -38.79
N THR A 525 34.42 7.89 -37.84
CA THR A 525 34.23 9.30 -37.48
C THR A 525 35.55 10.05 -37.54
N GLU A 526 35.49 11.38 -37.67
CA GLU A 526 36.67 12.23 -37.56
C GLU A 526 37.29 12.09 -36.17
N LEU A 527 38.63 12.07 -36.13
CA LEU A 527 39.37 11.87 -34.88
C LEU A 527 39.10 13.02 -33.91
N GLY A 528 38.50 12.71 -32.76
CA GLY A 528 38.10 13.72 -31.78
C GLY A 528 36.79 14.45 -32.10
N GLY A 529 35.93 13.89 -32.95
CA GLY A 529 34.57 14.37 -33.17
C GLY A 529 33.72 14.33 -31.90
N SER A 530 32.69 15.17 -31.86
CA SER A 530 31.69 15.17 -30.79
C SER A 530 30.78 13.93 -30.89
N PRO A 531 30.14 13.50 -29.79
CA PRO A 531 29.10 12.48 -29.83
C PRO A 531 27.96 12.90 -30.77
N ASP A 532 27.55 12.00 -31.66
CA ASP A 532 26.37 12.18 -32.51
C ASP A 532 25.58 10.87 -32.63
N LEU A 533 24.54 10.76 -31.81
CA LEU A 533 23.61 9.63 -31.76
C LEU A 533 22.34 9.86 -32.60
N GLY A 534 22.20 11.02 -33.25
CA GLY A 534 20.93 11.44 -33.85
C GLY A 534 19.82 11.76 -32.84
N ASN A 535 20.16 11.91 -31.55
CA ASN A 535 19.25 12.27 -30.47
C ASN A 535 19.81 13.46 -29.69
N ALA A 536 19.11 14.61 -29.72
CA ALA A 536 19.61 15.85 -29.11
C ALA A 536 19.74 15.77 -27.59
N HIS A 537 18.89 15.01 -26.90
CA HIS A 537 18.95 14.87 -25.44
C HIS A 537 20.14 14.03 -25.00
N ALA A 538 20.38 12.89 -25.65
CA ALA A 538 21.56 12.07 -25.40
C ALA A 538 22.86 12.82 -25.78
N ASN A 539 22.89 13.47 -26.95
CA ASN A 539 24.02 14.27 -27.39
C ASN A 539 24.29 15.44 -26.44
N GLY A 540 23.25 16.09 -25.92
CA GLY A 540 23.34 17.19 -24.96
C GLY A 540 23.98 16.75 -23.64
N MET A 541 23.52 15.63 -23.07
CA MET A 541 24.10 15.03 -21.87
C MET A 541 25.59 14.71 -22.06
N LEU A 542 25.94 14.00 -23.13
CA LEU A 542 27.33 13.56 -23.37
C LEU A 542 28.27 14.74 -23.65
N SER A 543 27.81 15.71 -24.42
CA SER A 543 28.59 16.91 -24.73
C SER A 543 28.84 17.73 -23.47
N GLU A 544 27.87 17.82 -22.56
CA GLU A 544 28.04 18.56 -21.31
C GLU A 544 29.00 17.86 -20.34
N LEU A 545 28.97 16.53 -20.27
CA LEU A 545 29.99 15.77 -19.53
C LEU A 545 31.42 16.05 -20.05
N ILE A 546 31.60 16.13 -21.38
CA ILE A 546 32.87 16.51 -21.98
C ILE A 546 33.25 17.95 -21.60
N ASN A 547 32.31 18.89 -21.65
CA ASN A 547 32.55 20.29 -21.28
C ASN A 547 32.99 20.43 -19.81
N ILE A 548 32.29 19.76 -18.89
CA ILE A 548 32.61 19.75 -17.46
C ILE A 548 34.02 19.18 -17.24
N SER A 549 34.37 18.11 -17.96
CA SER A 549 35.69 17.47 -17.83
C SER A 549 36.87 18.37 -18.20
N LEU A 550 36.65 19.40 -19.02
CA LEU A 550 37.69 20.40 -19.32
C LEU A 550 38.04 21.22 -18.08
N GLN A 551 37.06 21.52 -17.23
CA GLN A 551 37.29 22.17 -15.95
C GLN A 551 37.96 21.21 -14.97
N ASP A 552 37.57 19.94 -14.96
CA ASP A 552 38.18 18.90 -14.11
C ASP A 552 39.66 18.72 -14.44
N GLU A 553 40.04 18.74 -15.73
CA GLU A 553 41.43 18.73 -16.17
C GLU A 553 42.21 19.93 -15.61
N VAL A 554 41.63 21.13 -15.61
CA VAL A 554 42.28 22.31 -15.03
C VAL A 554 42.51 22.12 -13.52
N ARG A 555 41.49 21.69 -12.78
CA ARG A 555 41.59 21.43 -11.33
C ARG A 555 42.61 20.34 -11.03
N LEU A 556 42.67 19.29 -11.86
CA LEU A 556 43.66 18.22 -11.76
C LEU A 556 45.08 18.75 -11.96
N GLN A 557 45.32 19.59 -12.97
CA GLN A 557 46.65 20.17 -13.21
C GLN A 557 47.08 21.11 -12.10
N GLU A 558 46.16 21.86 -11.50
CA GLU A 558 46.40 22.69 -10.32
C GLU A 558 46.75 21.83 -9.09
N ALA A 559 45.97 20.77 -8.84
CA ALA A 559 46.23 19.82 -7.75
C ALA A 559 47.57 19.09 -7.91
N LYS A 560 47.93 18.69 -9.13
CA LYS A 560 49.24 18.09 -9.45
C LYS A 560 50.41 19.05 -9.16
N ARG A 561 50.21 20.36 -9.36
CA ARG A 561 51.22 21.39 -9.04
C ARG A 561 51.33 21.62 -7.53
N ALA A 562 50.21 21.65 -6.82
CA ALA A 562 50.17 21.87 -5.38
C ALA A 562 50.63 20.65 -4.56
N HIS A 563 50.23 19.45 -5.00
CA HIS A 563 50.40 18.18 -4.31
C HIS A 563 50.87 17.07 -5.26
N PRO A 564 52.12 17.15 -5.77
CA PRO A 564 52.62 16.20 -6.78
C PRO A 564 52.77 14.76 -6.26
N GLU A 565 53.01 14.58 -4.97
CA GLU A 565 53.24 13.27 -4.33
C GLU A 565 52.02 12.74 -3.54
N ALA A 566 50.87 13.42 -3.58
CA ALA A 566 49.66 12.99 -2.87
C ALA A 566 48.46 12.85 -3.83
N PRO A 567 48.39 11.76 -4.62
CA PRO A 567 47.31 11.52 -5.58
C PRO A 567 45.91 11.44 -4.94
N LEU A 568 45.82 11.01 -3.69
CA LEU A 568 44.58 10.97 -2.90
C LEU A 568 43.96 12.36 -2.68
N ASN A 569 44.73 13.44 -2.84
CA ASN A 569 44.25 14.82 -2.72
C ASN A 569 43.85 15.43 -4.06
N TRP A 570 43.89 14.65 -5.16
CA TRP A 570 43.45 15.13 -6.46
C TRP A 570 41.94 15.06 -6.58
N PRO A 571 41.30 16.01 -7.27
CA PRO A 571 39.86 16.04 -7.42
C PRO A 571 39.38 14.87 -8.29
N GLU A 572 38.23 14.30 -7.97
CA GLU A 572 37.52 13.35 -8.83
C GLU A 572 37.01 14.04 -10.11
N GLY A 573 36.96 13.32 -11.23
CA GLY A 573 36.37 13.81 -12.48
C GLY A 573 34.90 13.41 -12.63
N VAL A 574 34.16 14.18 -13.44
CA VAL A 574 32.71 14.05 -13.60
C VAL A 574 32.24 12.64 -13.98
N LEU A 575 32.91 11.97 -14.93
CA LEU A 575 32.52 10.60 -15.35
C LEU A 575 32.73 9.58 -14.23
N SER A 576 33.84 9.70 -13.48
CA SER A 576 34.10 8.81 -12.35
C SER A 576 33.04 8.97 -11.28
N SER A 577 32.69 10.22 -10.95
CA SER A 577 31.66 10.52 -9.96
C SER A 577 30.29 9.98 -10.38
N LEU A 578 29.91 10.15 -11.65
CA LEU A 578 28.65 9.61 -12.19
C LEU A 578 28.62 8.07 -12.18
N MET A 579 29.69 7.41 -12.64
CA MET A 579 29.81 5.94 -12.63
C MET A 579 29.69 5.37 -11.22
N ARG A 580 30.35 6.00 -10.25
CA ARG A 580 30.28 5.56 -8.86
C ARG A 580 28.91 5.82 -8.24
N ALA A 581 28.26 6.93 -8.58
CA ALA A 581 26.88 7.20 -8.15
C ALA A 581 25.91 6.13 -8.69
N ILE A 582 26.10 5.74 -9.95
CA ILE A 582 25.36 4.66 -10.60
C ILE A 582 25.60 3.35 -9.85
N ASP A 583 26.86 2.97 -9.61
CA ASP A 583 27.20 1.74 -8.91
C ASP A 583 26.57 1.69 -7.53
N THR A 584 26.77 2.75 -6.74
CA THR A 584 26.23 2.84 -5.38
C THR A 584 24.71 2.68 -5.35
N THR A 585 24.00 3.19 -6.35
CA THR A 585 22.54 3.03 -6.46
C THR A 585 22.14 1.63 -6.94
N LEU A 586 22.83 1.07 -7.93
CA LEU A 586 22.52 -0.27 -8.45
C LEU A 586 22.80 -1.39 -7.43
N TRP A 587 23.64 -1.13 -6.42
CA TRP A 587 23.83 -2.03 -5.27
C TRP A 587 22.59 -2.11 -4.37
N SER A 588 21.79 -1.04 -4.28
CA SER A 588 20.53 -1.02 -3.52
C SER A 588 19.31 -1.42 -4.35
N THR A 589 19.35 -1.39 -5.68
CA THR A 589 18.23 -1.86 -6.52
C THR A 589 18.25 -3.40 -6.67
N ASP A 590 17.07 -4.05 -6.61
CA ASP A 590 16.89 -5.50 -6.71
C ASP A 590 17.74 -6.08 -7.87
N PRO A 591 18.74 -6.93 -7.57
CA PRO A 591 19.70 -7.37 -8.55
C PRO A 591 19.18 -8.30 -9.63
N LEU A 592 18.00 -8.88 -9.44
CA LEU A 592 17.42 -9.87 -10.33
C LEU A 592 16.24 -9.34 -11.16
N GLY A 593 15.62 -8.23 -10.72
CA GLY A 593 14.48 -7.62 -11.37
C GLY A 593 13.32 -8.58 -11.65
N LYS A 594 12.34 -8.16 -12.45
CA LYS A 594 11.14 -8.96 -12.78
C LYS A 594 11.40 -10.07 -13.83
N SER A 595 12.56 -10.11 -14.50
CA SER A 595 12.90 -11.17 -15.48
C SER A 595 14.40 -11.16 -15.86
N PRO A 596 15.23 -12.07 -15.33
CA PRO A 596 16.66 -12.17 -15.65
C PRO A 596 16.96 -12.90 -16.98
N GLU A 597 15.94 -13.25 -17.77
CA GLU A 597 16.12 -14.10 -18.94
C GLU A 597 16.66 -13.30 -20.15
N ASP A 598 17.76 -13.80 -20.73
CA ASP A 598 18.29 -13.45 -22.07
C ASP A 598 19.11 -12.18 -22.28
N LEU A 599 19.71 -11.56 -21.25
CA LEU A 599 20.60 -10.40 -21.46
C LEU A 599 22.09 -10.78 -21.40
N PRO A 600 22.82 -10.76 -22.54
CA PRO A 600 24.27 -10.99 -22.58
C PRO A 600 25.07 -10.04 -21.68
N THR A 601 24.52 -8.83 -21.45
CA THR A 601 25.13 -7.75 -20.68
C THR A 601 25.25 -8.05 -19.19
N LEU A 602 24.52 -9.03 -18.64
CA LEU A 602 24.54 -9.32 -17.19
C LEU A 602 25.95 -9.62 -16.64
N TYR A 603 26.88 -10.08 -17.50
CA TYR A 603 28.28 -10.36 -17.15
C TYR A 603 29.20 -9.13 -17.22
N SER A 604 28.72 -8.04 -17.82
CA SER A 604 29.46 -6.85 -18.23
C SER A 604 29.08 -5.60 -17.44
N GLY A 605 27.82 -5.54 -16.98
CA GLY A 605 27.21 -4.41 -16.30
C GLY A 605 25.70 -4.37 -16.59
N ARG A 606 24.92 -3.62 -15.80
CA ARG A 606 23.49 -3.45 -16.11
C ARG A 606 23.29 -2.32 -17.12
N PRO A 607 22.61 -2.56 -18.25
CA PRO A 607 22.29 -1.49 -19.19
C PRO A 607 21.28 -0.55 -18.55
N LEU A 608 21.53 0.75 -18.63
CA LEU A 608 20.67 1.82 -18.14
C LEU A 608 19.98 2.50 -19.32
N ALA A 609 18.77 2.99 -19.11
CA ALA A 609 18.04 3.76 -20.10
C ALA A 609 18.07 5.25 -19.74
N VAL A 610 18.34 6.09 -20.74
CA VAL A 610 18.12 7.54 -20.69
C VAL A 610 16.73 7.79 -21.26
N VAL A 611 15.80 8.27 -20.43
CA VAL A 611 14.37 8.32 -20.74
C VAL A 611 13.82 9.73 -20.60
N ARG A 612 12.95 10.14 -21.51
CA ARG A 612 12.25 11.44 -21.45
C ARG A 612 10.91 11.33 -20.75
N ALA A 613 10.63 12.29 -19.86
CA ALA A 613 9.36 12.39 -19.18
C ALA A 613 8.93 13.86 -18.94
N GLU A 614 7.64 14.08 -18.74
CA GLU A 614 7.03 15.34 -18.32
C GLU A 614 6.37 15.15 -16.95
N LEU A 615 6.71 16.02 -16.00
CA LEU A 615 6.13 16.07 -14.66
C LEU A 615 5.21 17.29 -14.52
N SER A 616 3.99 17.07 -14.04
CA SER A 616 3.03 18.15 -13.74
C SER A 616 2.09 17.78 -12.60
N VAL A 617 1.60 18.79 -11.89
CA VAL A 617 0.55 18.65 -10.88
C VAL A 617 -0.69 19.42 -11.32
N GLU A 618 -1.84 18.78 -11.23
CA GLU A 618 -3.12 19.32 -11.65
C GLU A 618 -4.12 19.26 -10.49
N VAL A 619 -4.93 20.29 -10.35
CA VAL A 619 -6.08 20.35 -9.44
C VAL A 619 -7.34 20.08 -10.28
N ASN A 620 -8.29 19.32 -9.75
CA ASN A 620 -9.62 19.24 -10.33
C ASN A 620 -10.36 20.55 -9.98
N PRO A 621 -10.66 21.43 -10.93
CA PRO A 621 -11.30 22.69 -10.62
C PRO A 621 -12.81 22.45 -10.43
N ASP A 622 -13.23 22.07 -9.23
CA ASP A 622 -14.64 22.08 -8.85
C ASP A 622 -15.06 23.49 -8.36
N ASP A 623 -14.13 24.27 -7.78
CA ASP A 623 -14.31 25.68 -7.44
C ASP A 623 -13.31 26.61 -8.19
N PRO A 624 -13.76 27.39 -9.19
CA PRO A 624 -12.90 28.31 -9.94
C PRO A 624 -12.51 29.58 -9.17
N GLU A 625 -13.03 29.83 -7.96
CA GLU A 625 -12.73 31.02 -7.16
C GLU A 625 -11.54 30.86 -6.19
N ARG A 626 -11.03 29.64 -5.98
CA ARG A 626 -9.89 29.38 -5.08
C ARG A 626 -8.56 29.83 -5.70
N ASP A 627 -7.74 30.54 -4.91
CA ASP A 627 -6.43 31.01 -5.36
C ASP A 627 -5.42 29.84 -5.41
N ILE A 628 -5.29 29.27 -6.59
CA ILE A 628 -4.29 28.24 -6.92
C ILE A 628 -3.01 28.86 -7.52
N GLU A 629 -2.96 30.20 -7.67
CA GLU A 629 -1.92 30.86 -8.44
C GLU A 629 -0.61 30.91 -7.65
N GLY A 630 0.37 30.12 -8.08
CA GLY A 630 1.70 30.10 -7.48
C GLY A 630 1.89 29.09 -6.35
N SER A 631 0.89 28.25 -6.04
CA SER A 631 1.08 27.10 -5.14
C SER A 631 2.11 26.14 -5.71
N ILE A 632 3.06 25.73 -4.86
CA ILE A 632 4.14 24.81 -5.18
C ILE A 632 3.87 23.50 -4.45
N VAL A 633 4.10 22.38 -5.14
CA VAL A 633 4.11 21.05 -4.56
C VAL A 633 5.51 20.49 -4.72
N GLU A 634 6.09 20.04 -3.61
CA GLU A 634 7.34 19.29 -3.59
C GLU A 634 7.09 17.87 -4.11
N VAL A 635 7.86 17.46 -5.12
CA VAL A 635 7.75 16.13 -5.72
C VAL A 635 9.09 15.42 -5.61
N LYS A 636 9.17 14.37 -4.80
CA LYS A 636 10.33 13.48 -4.70
C LYS A 636 10.28 12.44 -5.83
N LEU A 637 11.37 12.34 -6.59
CA LEU A 637 11.53 11.36 -7.67
C LEU A 637 12.53 10.30 -7.28
N GLY A 638 12.09 9.03 -7.31
CA GLY A 638 12.90 7.90 -6.90
C GLY A 638 13.13 7.83 -5.39
N ASP A 639 13.48 6.63 -4.93
CA ASP A 639 13.80 6.37 -3.54
C ASP A 639 14.87 5.27 -3.43
N MET A 640 16.02 5.62 -2.85
CA MET A 640 17.16 4.72 -2.72
C MET A 640 16.90 3.59 -1.70
N GLU A 641 16.08 3.84 -0.68
CA GLU A 641 15.76 2.84 0.34
C GLU A 641 14.82 1.75 -0.20
N ARG A 642 14.24 2.00 -1.39
CA ARG A 642 13.31 1.10 -2.04
C ARG A 642 14.00 0.23 -3.10
N LEU A 643 14.12 -1.07 -2.81
CA LEU A 643 14.72 -2.06 -3.72
C LEU A 643 14.07 -2.10 -5.12
N VAL A 644 12.78 -1.79 -5.22
CA VAL A 644 12.01 -1.84 -6.47
C VAL A 644 12.06 -0.55 -7.28
N ASP A 645 12.69 0.52 -6.78
CA ASP A 645 12.86 1.76 -7.53
C ASP A 645 14.03 1.66 -8.51
N GLY A 646 13.74 1.94 -9.78
CA GLY A 646 14.69 1.90 -10.88
C GLY A 646 15.38 3.22 -11.19
N LEU A 647 15.07 4.33 -10.51
CA LEU A 647 15.64 5.63 -10.83
C LEU A 647 17.03 5.78 -10.20
N LEU A 648 18.03 6.14 -11.00
CA LEU A 648 19.37 6.47 -10.52
C LEU A 648 19.52 7.98 -10.33
N GLY A 649 18.86 8.75 -11.19
CA GLY A 649 18.78 10.20 -11.09
C GLY A 649 18.24 10.83 -12.37
N TYR A 650 18.19 12.14 -12.41
CA TYR A 650 17.57 12.88 -13.51
C TYR A 650 18.21 14.24 -13.78
N TYR A 651 17.89 14.79 -14.96
CA TYR A 651 18.15 16.16 -15.35
C TYR A 651 16.83 16.92 -15.50
N LEU A 652 16.84 18.21 -15.17
CA LEU A 652 15.64 19.05 -15.11
C LEU A 652 15.68 20.10 -16.23
N ASP A 653 14.57 20.26 -16.95
CA ASP A 653 14.38 21.25 -18.02
C ASP A 653 15.47 21.27 -19.10
N ASN A 654 16.00 20.09 -19.46
CA ASN A 654 17.12 19.94 -20.41
C ASN A 654 18.44 20.61 -19.94
N ASP A 655 18.57 20.93 -18.66
CA ASP A 655 19.82 21.38 -18.05
C ASP A 655 20.68 20.16 -17.67
N TYR A 656 21.66 19.85 -18.51
CA TYR A 656 22.61 18.76 -18.30
C TYR A 656 23.82 19.16 -17.44
N THR A 657 23.85 20.36 -16.85
CA THR A 657 24.98 20.82 -16.04
C THR A 657 24.99 20.24 -14.61
N LYS A 658 23.85 19.68 -14.17
CA LYS A 658 23.66 19.09 -12.85
C LYS A 658 22.86 17.80 -12.96
N PHE A 659 23.33 16.76 -12.30
CA PHE A 659 22.62 15.49 -12.18
C PHE A 659 22.04 15.35 -10.77
N TYR A 660 20.71 15.27 -10.69
CA TYR A 660 19.96 15.08 -9.46
C TYR A 660 19.87 13.58 -9.20
N SER A 661 20.71 13.10 -8.30
CA SER A 661 20.86 11.70 -7.93
C SER A 661 19.86 11.33 -6.83
N VAL A 662 19.43 10.07 -6.79
CA VAL A 662 18.60 9.55 -5.69
C VAL A 662 19.40 9.25 -4.42
N LEU A 663 20.74 9.38 -4.48
CA LEU A 663 21.62 9.16 -3.33
C LEU A 663 21.27 10.08 -2.16
N THR A 664 21.31 9.54 -0.95
CA THR A 664 21.11 10.32 0.27
C THR A 664 22.40 10.99 0.74
N ASP A 665 22.27 12.08 1.52
CA ASP A 665 23.40 12.77 2.11
C ASP A 665 24.23 11.87 3.03
N HIS A 666 23.62 10.87 3.66
CA HIS A 666 24.33 9.88 4.46
C HIS A 666 25.32 9.07 3.61
N VAL A 667 24.92 8.68 2.40
CA VAL A 667 25.78 7.93 1.47
C VAL A 667 26.92 8.79 0.94
N LEU A 668 26.72 10.09 0.71
CA LEU A 668 27.80 10.99 0.27
C LEU A 668 28.82 11.30 1.36
N ASN A 669 28.35 11.43 2.60
CA ASN A 669 29.18 11.81 3.73
C ASN A 669 29.92 10.60 4.35
N ASP A 670 29.68 9.39 3.84
CA ASP A 670 30.45 8.21 4.21
C ASP A 670 31.92 8.39 3.78
N PRO A 671 32.89 8.36 4.73
CA PRO A 671 34.30 8.43 4.41
C PRO A 671 34.79 7.35 3.43
N GLU A 672 34.09 6.22 3.33
CA GLU A 672 34.42 5.13 2.42
C GLU A 672 33.96 5.39 0.97
N THR A 673 32.83 6.09 0.77
CA THR A 673 32.33 6.43 -0.58
C THR A 673 32.95 7.71 -1.12
N ASN A 674 33.30 8.72 -0.30
CA ASN A 674 34.01 9.95 -0.71
C ASN A 674 33.59 10.48 -2.10
N LEU A 675 32.28 10.54 -2.34
CA LEU A 675 31.70 10.90 -3.63
C LEU A 675 31.45 12.41 -3.62
N ASN A 676 32.33 13.19 -4.25
CA ASN A 676 32.28 14.64 -4.14
C ASN A 676 32.66 15.29 -5.47
N HIS A 677 31.63 15.63 -6.24
CA HIS A 677 31.78 16.40 -7.46
C HIS A 677 30.62 17.39 -7.61
N ALA A 678 30.90 18.63 -8.00
CA ALA A 678 29.91 19.71 -8.11
C ALA A 678 28.82 19.46 -9.17
N TYR A 679 28.95 18.39 -9.96
CA TYR A 679 27.95 17.91 -10.91
C TYR A 679 26.78 17.20 -10.24
N LEU A 680 27.04 16.46 -9.16
CA LEU A 680 26.03 15.64 -8.48
C LEU A 680 25.28 16.46 -7.44
N ARG A 681 23.96 16.29 -7.37
CA ARG A 681 23.07 16.82 -6.33
C ARG A 681 22.31 15.66 -5.72
N THR A 682 22.17 15.64 -4.40
CA THR A 682 21.47 14.58 -3.64
C THR A 682 20.04 14.92 -3.28
N ASP A 683 19.63 16.14 -3.60
CA ASP A 683 18.25 16.54 -3.48
C ASP A 683 17.45 15.94 -4.64
N SER A 684 16.67 14.89 -4.36
CA SER A 684 15.81 14.26 -5.35
C SER A 684 14.43 14.92 -5.46
N THR A 685 14.22 16.07 -4.79
CA THR A 685 12.94 16.81 -4.83
C THR A 685 12.89 17.85 -5.95
N VAL A 686 11.71 18.01 -6.53
CA VAL A 686 11.40 18.99 -7.57
C VAL A 686 10.21 19.83 -7.13
N ASP A 687 10.41 21.14 -7.06
CA ASP A 687 9.33 22.11 -6.89
C ASP A 687 8.51 22.22 -8.17
N VAL A 688 7.24 21.82 -8.11
CA VAL A 688 6.31 21.90 -9.22
C VAL A 688 5.20 22.88 -8.89
N ARG A 689 5.12 23.98 -9.65
CA ARG A 689 3.93 24.85 -9.59
C ARG A 689 2.74 24.16 -10.23
N ILE A 690 1.56 24.34 -9.65
CA ILE A 690 0.33 23.77 -10.20
C ILE A 690 0.11 24.26 -11.63
N GLY A 691 -0.18 23.34 -12.55
CA GLY A 691 -0.33 23.60 -13.98
C GLY A 691 0.99 23.81 -14.74
N GLN A 692 2.15 23.89 -14.06
CA GLN A 692 3.45 23.91 -14.72
C GLN A 692 3.86 22.49 -15.16
N ARG A 693 4.41 22.41 -16.36
CA ARG A 693 5.05 21.21 -16.89
C ARG A 693 6.56 21.33 -16.77
N ARG A 694 7.20 20.35 -16.13
CA ARG A 694 8.65 20.23 -15.97
C ARG A 694 9.14 19.12 -16.88
N GLN A 695 10.17 19.38 -17.68
CA GLN A 695 10.76 18.37 -18.56
C GLN A 695 11.85 17.62 -17.80
N LEU A 696 11.85 16.29 -17.89
CA LEU A 696 12.79 15.42 -17.20
C LEU A 696 13.55 14.54 -18.19
N THR A 697 14.85 14.35 -17.94
CA THR A 697 15.64 13.26 -18.55
C THR A 697 16.06 12.33 -17.42
N LEU A 698 15.44 11.17 -17.32
CA LEU A 698 15.67 10.16 -16.31
C LEU A 698 16.82 9.24 -16.74
N VAL A 699 17.70 8.87 -15.81
CA VAL A 699 18.63 7.75 -15.95
C VAL A 699 18.10 6.65 -15.03
N MET A 700 17.63 5.56 -15.62
CA MET A 700 16.94 4.50 -14.87
C MET A 700 17.34 3.09 -15.32
N ASP A 701 17.19 2.10 -14.44
CA ASP A 701 17.19 0.69 -14.80
C ASP A 701 15.92 0.40 -15.63
N PRO A 702 16.06 -0.01 -16.91
CA PRO A 702 14.91 -0.27 -17.76
C PRO A 702 14.03 -1.43 -17.27
N GLN A 703 14.50 -2.29 -16.36
CA GLN A 703 13.74 -3.43 -15.81
C GLN A 703 12.86 -3.05 -14.61
N SER A 704 13.12 -1.90 -13.98
CA SER A 704 12.44 -1.45 -12.78
C SER A 704 11.54 -0.25 -13.05
N ASP A 705 10.62 0.02 -12.11
CA ASP A 705 9.67 1.12 -12.19
C ASP A 705 10.23 2.33 -11.40
N VAL A 706 9.87 3.55 -11.80
CA VAL A 706 10.27 4.80 -11.13
C VAL A 706 9.12 5.29 -10.27
N HIS A 707 9.37 5.63 -9.00
CA HIS A 707 8.35 6.15 -8.11
C HIS A 707 8.35 7.68 -8.03
N VAL A 708 7.15 8.21 -7.81
CA VAL A 708 6.86 9.63 -7.63
C VAL A 708 6.09 9.80 -6.34
N THR A 709 6.68 10.52 -5.39
CA THR A 709 6.13 10.76 -4.06
C THR A 709 5.92 12.26 -3.84
N THR A 710 4.82 12.64 -3.20
CA THR A 710 4.51 14.05 -2.88
C THR A 710 4.10 14.26 -1.43
N GLY A 711 3.90 13.20 -0.64
CA GLY A 711 3.29 13.22 0.70
C GLY A 711 1.80 13.62 0.72
N ILE A 712 1.34 14.46 -0.19
CA ILE A 712 -0.05 14.96 -0.25
C ILE A 712 -0.96 14.17 -1.21
N LEU A 713 -0.41 13.24 -1.98
CA LEU A 713 -1.11 12.37 -2.93
C LEU A 713 -0.59 10.93 -2.82
N PRO A 714 -1.37 9.92 -3.25
CA PRO A 714 -0.88 8.56 -3.36
C PRO A 714 0.37 8.51 -4.25
N GLN A 715 1.34 7.72 -3.82
CA GLN A 715 2.54 7.47 -4.59
C GLN A 715 2.18 6.84 -5.95
N LYS A 716 2.88 7.28 -7.01
CA LYS A 716 2.73 6.71 -8.35
C LYS A 716 3.99 6.01 -8.77
N GLU A 717 3.83 4.98 -9.58
CA GLU A 717 4.93 4.27 -10.25
C GLU A 717 4.77 4.39 -11.77
N ILE A 718 5.89 4.44 -12.48
CA ILE A 718 5.91 4.40 -13.95
C ILE A 718 7.09 3.58 -14.47
N GLY A 719 6.81 2.70 -15.42
CA GLY A 719 7.80 1.82 -16.03
C GLY A 719 7.83 1.93 -17.54
N LEU A 720 8.94 1.49 -18.13
CA LEU A 720 9.05 1.32 -19.57
C LEU A 720 8.22 0.13 -20.06
N MET A 721 7.45 0.34 -21.14
CA MET A 721 6.71 -0.73 -21.80
C MET A 721 7.67 -1.74 -22.41
N ARG A 722 7.21 -2.98 -22.61
CA ARG A 722 8.01 -4.05 -23.22
C ARG A 722 8.52 -3.63 -24.61
N GLU A 723 7.71 -2.91 -25.37
CA GLU A 723 8.01 -2.38 -26.70
C GLU A 723 9.13 -1.33 -26.71
N HIS A 724 9.37 -0.65 -25.59
CA HIS A 724 10.42 0.37 -25.47
C HIS A 724 11.80 -0.22 -25.19
N LYS A 725 11.87 -1.45 -24.68
CA LYS A 725 13.12 -2.00 -24.14
C LYS A 725 13.51 -3.39 -24.65
N GLN A 726 12.57 -4.28 -24.94
CA GLN A 726 12.91 -5.70 -25.11
C GLN A 726 13.84 -5.94 -26.31
N GLN A 727 13.50 -5.40 -27.48
CA GLN A 727 14.30 -5.62 -28.68
C GLN A 727 15.64 -4.89 -28.59
N GLN A 728 15.62 -3.66 -28.06
CA GLN A 728 16.77 -2.79 -27.94
C GLN A 728 17.82 -3.40 -27.00
N LEU A 729 17.39 -3.85 -25.81
CA LEU A 729 18.27 -4.50 -24.84
C LEU A 729 18.88 -5.81 -25.38
N ALA A 730 18.15 -6.55 -26.22
CA ALA A 730 18.67 -7.74 -26.88
C ALA A 730 19.71 -7.43 -27.96
N GLN A 731 19.72 -6.21 -28.51
CA GLN A 731 20.70 -5.74 -29.51
C GLN A 731 21.98 -5.17 -28.88
N ILE A 732 21.96 -4.83 -27.59
CA ILE A 732 23.14 -4.29 -26.90
C ILE A 732 24.25 -5.35 -26.92
N ALA A 733 25.34 -5.02 -27.61
CA ALA A 733 26.51 -5.86 -27.76
C ALA A 733 27.75 -5.07 -27.31
N PRO A 734 28.22 -5.23 -26.06
CA PRO A 734 29.35 -4.48 -25.54
C PRO A 734 30.65 -4.82 -26.25
N THR A 735 31.57 -3.85 -26.29
CA THR A 735 32.87 -3.97 -26.97
C THR A 735 34.04 -3.60 -26.08
N TYR A 736 34.93 -4.56 -25.82
CA TYR A 736 36.12 -4.37 -24.97
C TYR A 736 37.37 -4.24 -25.79
N ARG A 737 38.17 -3.20 -25.58
CA ARG A 737 39.46 -3.08 -26.25
C ARG A 737 40.42 -4.14 -25.74
N ALA A 738 41.00 -4.86 -26.67
CA ALA A 738 41.99 -5.89 -26.43
C ALA A 738 43.19 -5.65 -27.35
N GLY A 739 44.34 -5.30 -26.80
CA GLY A 739 45.51 -5.01 -27.61
C GLY A 739 46.70 -4.37 -26.89
N PRO A 740 47.91 -4.49 -27.47
CA PRO A 740 48.22 -5.24 -28.68
C PRO A 740 48.28 -6.74 -28.43
N MET A 741 47.54 -7.54 -29.21
CA MET A 741 47.52 -9.00 -29.13
C MET A 741 48.28 -9.62 -30.31
N LEU A 742 49.00 -10.71 -30.04
CA LEU A 742 49.64 -11.54 -31.07
C LEU A 742 48.61 -12.56 -31.57
N VAL A 743 47.88 -12.20 -32.62
CA VAL A 743 46.86 -13.05 -33.24
C VAL A 743 47.32 -13.57 -34.59
N ASP A 744 46.95 -14.80 -34.92
CA ASP A 744 47.12 -15.34 -36.28
C ASP A 744 46.13 -14.62 -37.21
N PRO A 745 46.59 -13.95 -38.29
CA PRO A 745 45.72 -13.22 -39.20
C PRO A 745 44.73 -14.11 -39.97
N THR A 746 44.92 -15.44 -39.95
CA THR A 746 44.02 -16.39 -40.64
C THR A 746 42.99 -17.04 -39.73
N THR A 747 43.24 -17.15 -38.42
CA THR A 747 42.31 -17.73 -37.46
C THR A 747 42.53 -17.11 -36.10
N VAL A 748 41.59 -16.28 -35.66
CA VAL A 748 41.65 -15.64 -34.35
C VAL A 748 41.33 -16.70 -33.29
N ARG A 749 42.34 -17.10 -32.52
CA ARG A 749 42.21 -18.06 -31.43
C ARG A 749 42.64 -17.42 -30.12
N MET A 750 41.76 -17.43 -29.13
CA MET A 750 42.07 -16.92 -27.79
C MET A 750 41.17 -17.57 -26.73
N PRO A 751 41.61 -17.59 -25.46
CA PRO A 751 40.76 -18.03 -24.37
C PRO A 751 39.64 -17.00 -24.16
N VAL A 752 38.41 -17.41 -24.43
CA VAL A 752 37.19 -16.64 -24.10
C VAL A 752 36.39 -17.43 -23.07
N PRO A 753 35.69 -16.76 -22.13
CA PRO A 753 34.82 -17.43 -21.18
C PRO A 753 33.71 -18.20 -21.90
N ASP A 754 33.46 -19.44 -21.46
CA ASP A 754 32.26 -20.19 -21.85
C ASP A 754 31.11 -19.70 -20.95
N LEU A 755 30.16 -18.98 -21.54
CA LEU A 755 29.04 -18.38 -20.81
C LEU A 755 27.81 -19.31 -20.87
N ILE A 756 27.01 -19.30 -19.80
CA ILE A 756 25.82 -20.18 -19.66
C ILE A 756 24.72 -19.78 -20.66
N LEU A 757 24.68 -18.53 -21.08
CA LEU A 757 23.71 -17.98 -22.03
C LEU A 757 24.14 -18.23 -23.49
N PRO A 758 23.19 -18.25 -24.46
CA PRO A 758 23.50 -18.38 -25.88
C PRO A 758 24.15 -17.10 -26.40
N THR A 759 25.44 -16.91 -26.10
CA THR A 759 26.24 -15.75 -26.49
C THR A 759 27.42 -16.18 -27.34
N GLU A 760 27.89 -15.29 -28.19
CA GLU A 760 29.12 -15.48 -28.98
C GLU A 760 30.06 -14.29 -28.87
N TRP A 761 31.36 -14.59 -28.97
CA TRP A 761 32.44 -13.62 -28.97
C TRP A 761 33.01 -13.45 -30.37
N THR A 762 33.11 -12.21 -30.83
CA THR A 762 33.74 -11.85 -32.11
C THR A 762 34.90 -10.88 -31.91
N TRP A 763 35.84 -10.89 -32.85
CA TRP A 763 37.03 -10.06 -32.85
C TRP A 763 36.93 -8.97 -33.90
N LEU A 764 36.78 -7.73 -33.46
CA LEU A 764 36.74 -6.55 -34.31
C LEU A 764 38.13 -5.95 -34.45
N THR A 765 38.60 -5.79 -35.69
CA THR A 765 39.89 -5.13 -35.98
C THR A 765 39.83 -4.25 -37.21
N LYS A 766 40.65 -3.20 -37.22
CA LYS A 766 41.02 -2.53 -38.46
C LYS A 766 42.10 -3.35 -39.15
N LYS A 767 41.71 -4.13 -40.18
CA LYS A 767 42.65 -4.94 -40.99
C LYS A 767 43.58 -4.06 -41.82
N ASP A 768 43.09 -2.90 -42.24
CA ASP A 768 43.83 -1.82 -42.90
C ASP A 768 43.41 -0.45 -42.30
N SER A 769 44.05 0.66 -42.70
CA SER A 769 43.77 1.99 -42.13
C SER A 769 42.32 2.47 -42.25
N SER A 770 41.56 1.90 -43.18
CA SER A 770 40.21 2.32 -43.56
C SER A 770 39.14 1.22 -43.51
N GLU A 771 39.51 -0.03 -43.21
CA GLU A 771 38.54 -1.15 -43.28
C GLU A 771 38.47 -1.91 -41.96
N TRP A 772 37.26 -1.98 -41.42
CA TRP A 772 36.91 -2.79 -40.26
C TRP A 772 36.57 -4.22 -40.69
N GLY A 773 37.06 -5.20 -39.94
CA GLY A 773 36.71 -6.60 -40.07
C GLY A 773 36.25 -7.18 -38.73
N GLU A 774 35.25 -8.06 -38.81
CA GLU A 774 34.76 -8.87 -37.69
C GLU A 774 35.08 -10.33 -38.00
N ASP A 775 35.92 -10.96 -37.17
CA ASP A 775 36.32 -12.36 -37.32
C ASP A 775 35.77 -13.19 -36.15
N PRO A 776 35.26 -14.41 -36.39
CA PRO A 776 34.81 -15.29 -35.31
C PRO A 776 35.99 -15.75 -34.46
N ILE A 777 35.79 -15.87 -33.15
CA ILE A 777 36.82 -16.36 -32.24
C ILE A 777 36.69 -17.88 -32.09
N VAL A 778 37.78 -18.59 -32.40
CA VAL A 778 37.88 -20.02 -32.12
C VAL A 778 38.41 -20.20 -30.69
N PRO A 779 37.74 -20.96 -29.82
CA PRO A 779 38.23 -21.23 -28.47
C PRO A 779 39.63 -21.87 -28.46
N GLU A 780 40.40 -21.59 -27.41
CA GLU A 780 41.68 -22.27 -27.17
C GLU A 780 41.46 -23.77 -26.92
N ASP A 781 42.28 -24.65 -27.52
CA ASP A 781 42.20 -26.11 -27.33
C ASP A 781 43.28 -26.65 -26.37
N GLY A 782 43.93 -25.76 -25.62
CA GLY A 782 44.99 -26.10 -24.66
C GLY A 782 46.32 -26.56 -25.28
N LYS A 783 46.48 -26.45 -26.60
CA LYS A 783 47.71 -26.86 -27.30
C LYS A 783 48.51 -25.67 -27.83
N PRO A 784 49.85 -25.73 -27.78
CA PRO A 784 50.69 -24.70 -28.37
C PRO A 784 50.58 -24.76 -29.90
N HIS A 785 49.94 -23.74 -30.48
CA HIS A 785 49.85 -23.54 -31.92
C HIS A 785 50.89 -22.50 -32.36
N LEU A 786 51.73 -22.85 -33.33
CA LEU A 786 52.62 -21.90 -34.01
C LEU A 786 51.98 -21.54 -35.36
N PRO A 787 51.59 -20.28 -35.58
CA PRO A 787 51.06 -19.82 -36.86
C PRO A 787 52.02 -20.15 -38.01
N SER A 788 51.48 -20.55 -39.15
CA SER A 788 52.29 -20.82 -40.34
C SER A 788 52.79 -19.53 -41.03
N GLY A 789 52.19 -18.38 -40.68
CA GLY A 789 52.53 -17.05 -41.20
C GLY A 789 53.33 -16.18 -40.22
N ARG A 790 53.60 -14.93 -40.62
CA ARG A 790 54.22 -13.93 -39.74
C ARG A 790 53.20 -13.50 -38.68
N ILE A 791 53.57 -13.65 -37.42
CA ILE A 791 52.79 -13.11 -36.30
C ILE A 791 52.86 -11.59 -36.35
N ALA A 792 51.71 -10.94 -36.31
CA ALA A 792 51.59 -9.49 -36.22
C ALA A 792 50.86 -9.12 -34.92
N ALA A 793 51.23 -7.98 -34.35
CA ALA A 793 50.56 -7.42 -33.20
C ALA A 793 49.41 -6.54 -33.68
N TRP A 794 48.18 -6.86 -33.27
CA TRP A 794 46.98 -6.13 -33.64
C TRP A 794 46.32 -5.53 -32.40
N ASN A 795 45.82 -4.30 -32.54
CA ASN A 795 44.86 -3.76 -31.61
C ASN A 795 43.47 -4.08 -32.15
N GLY A 796 42.61 -4.64 -31.30
CA GLY A 796 41.23 -4.96 -31.66
C GLY A 796 40.29 -4.78 -30.49
N TRP A 797 39.06 -5.20 -30.70
CA TRP A 797 38.00 -5.21 -29.71
C TRP A 797 37.33 -6.58 -29.68
N LEU A 798 37.00 -7.03 -28.48
CA LEU A 798 36.17 -8.20 -28.24
C LEU A 798 34.74 -7.74 -28.13
N LYS A 799 33.88 -8.23 -29.02
CA LYS A 799 32.46 -7.96 -29.00
C LYS A 799 31.71 -9.17 -28.47
N LEU A 800 30.84 -8.95 -27.50
CA LEU A 800 29.95 -9.98 -26.93
C LEU A 800 28.53 -9.72 -27.43
N GLN A 801 27.93 -10.70 -28.10
CA GLN A 801 26.56 -10.58 -28.60
C GLN A 801 25.74 -11.84 -28.33
N LYS A 802 24.40 -11.72 -28.39
CA LYS A 802 23.51 -12.89 -28.39
C LYS A 802 23.79 -13.70 -29.65
N LYS A 803 23.85 -15.02 -29.50
CA LYS A 803 24.00 -15.96 -30.61
C LYS A 803 22.69 -16.03 -31.37
N ASP A 804 22.75 -15.84 -32.69
CA ASP A 804 21.60 -16.08 -33.57
C ASP A 804 21.32 -17.59 -33.64
N ASP A 805 20.05 -17.97 -33.46
CA ASP A 805 19.57 -19.37 -33.57
C ASP A 805 19.60 -19.91 -35.02
#